data_AF-A0A8C9LH39-F1
#
_entry.id   AF-A0A8C9LH39-F1
#
_cell.length_a   1.000
_cell.length_b   1.000
_cell.length_c   1.000
_cell.angle_alpha   90.00
_cell.angle_beta   90.00
_cell.angle_gamma   90.00
#
_symmetry.space_group_name_H-M   'P 1'
#
loop_
_entity.id
_entity.type
_entity.pdbx_description
1 polymer ?
#
loop_
_entity_poly.entity_id
_entity_poly.type
_entity_poly.pdbx_seq_one_letter_code
_entity_poly.pdbx_strand_id
1 'polypeptide(L)'
;MAISNRRSAAWVLVQEPLALKGCSQARLAEERLPGREPERGGARPVPAWRCPARARAAPPGPSPAWPQLAPGPRGQAGPERGDVPWAPPALLLPPGRPDAGGGRPSLRAPEARPAAPTASPPPSGPAASGAAWDPGPRRAGRRQRCRRSPEAARMQICGSSVASVAAGTSFQVLGPVCWQQLDLKMAVRVLWGGLGLLRVLWCLLPQTGYVHPDEFFQSPEVMAEDILGVQATRPWEFYPSSPCRTVVFPLLTSGSTFWLLRLWGELGPWPGLVSSYALLVGPRLLLAAVSFALDGAVYHLAPLLGADRWNALALLSGSYVTLVFYTRTFSNTIEGLLFAWLLVLVSPHVTWGPTRKEPVPGPWWHSWLLGGIVTAGFFNRPTFLAFAVVPLYLWGTRGATNPGLKSLTREALVLLPGAALTAAVFVAADSWYFFSPATSRTLVLTPVNFLHYNLNPQNLARHGTHVRLTHLAVNGFLLFGVLHAQALQAAWQQLQAGLQASLQMGLLRALGARSLLSSPRSYLLLLYFMPLALLSAFSHQEARFLIPLLVPLVLLCSPQTQPVPWKGTVVLFNALGAFFFGCLHQGGLVPGLEYLEQVVHAPVLPTAPTHYTLLFTHTYMPPRHLLHLPGLGAPVEVVDMGGTEDWVLCQALKSFTRQSACQVAGGPWLCRLFVVTPGTTRRAVEKCSFPFKNETLVFPHLTLEDPPALSSLLSGAWRDHLSLHIVELGEET
;
A
#
# COMPACT_ATOMS: atom_id res chain seq x y z
N MET A 1 -2.99 -5.67 -49.64
CA MET A 1 -3.61 -5.40 -48.31
C MET A 1 -2.48 -5.11 -47.33
N ALA A 2 -2.48 -3.95 -46.70
CA ALA A 2 -1.37 -3.49 -45.87
C ALA A 2 -1.37 -4.15 -44.49
N ILE A 3 -0.19 -4.57 -44.04
CA ILE A 3 0.06 -5.07 -42.69
C ILE A 3 0.46 -3.86 -41.83
N SER A 4 -0.37 -3.51 -40.84
CA SER A 4 -0.06 -2.47 -39.85
C SER A 4 0.43 -3.09 -38.54
N ASN A 5 1.42 -2.42 -37.93
CA ASN A 5 2.25 -2.93 -36.83
C ASN A 5 1.49 -3.54 -35.65
N ARG A 6 1.80 -4.79 -35.32
CA ARG A 6 1.58 -5.33 -33.97
C ARG A 6 2.65 -4.75 -33.03
N ARG A 7 2.24 -3.92 -32.05
CA ARG A 7 3.10 -3.57 -30.91
C ARG A 7 3.48 -4.87 -30.16
N SER A 8 4.73 -4.98 -29.70
CA SER A 8 5.32 -6.23 -29.17
C SER A 8 4.55 -6.80 -27.97
N ALA A 9 3.98 -7.99 -28.14
CA ALA A 9 3.04 -8.61 -27.20
C ALA A 9 3.57 -8.91 -25.78
N ALA A 10 4.89 -8.81 -25.55
CA ALA A 10 5.49 -9.04 -24.23
C ALA A 10 5.24 -7.89 -23.23
N TRP A 11 5.15 -6.65 -23.70
CA TRP A 11 5.02 -5.46 -22.84
C TRP A 11 3.56 -5.13 -22.47
N VAL A 12 2.61 -5.55 -23.32
CA VAL A 12 1.17 -5.36 -23.11
C VAL A 12 0.65 -6.11 -21.86
N LEU A 13 1.37 -7.15 -21.40
CA LEU A 13 1.03 -7.89 -20.18
C LEU A 13 1.42 -7.18 -18.88
N VAL A 14 2.15 -6.06 -18.95
CA VAL A 14 2.55 -5.22 -17.80
C VAL A 14 1.81 -3.88 -17.77
N GLN A 15 0.98 -3.58 -18.79
CA GLN A 15 0.15 -2.38 -18.77
C GLN A 15 -0.99 -2.51 -17.76
N GLU A 16 -1.03 -1.57 -16.81
CA GLU A 16 -2.16 -1.39 -15.90
C GLU A 16 -3.20 -0.50 -16.59
N PRO A 17 -4.43 -0.99 -16.83
CA PRO A 17 -5.44 -0.21 -17.52
C PRO A 17 -5.94 0.94 -16.64
N LEU A 18 -5.61 2.19 -17.03
CA LEU A 18 -6.03 3.46 -16.42
C LEU A 18 -7.54 3.50 -16.05
N ALA A 19 -7.86 3.09 -14.82
CA ALA A 19 -9.21 3.07 -14.26
C ALA A 19 -9.75 4.46 -13.85
N LEU A 20 -9.06 5.55 -14.22
CA LEU A 20 -9.41 6.93 -13.86
C LEU A 20 -10.01 7.76 -15.02
N LYS A 21 -10.26 7.16 -16.19
CA LYS A 21 -10.89 7.83 -17.36
C LYS A 21 -12.35 8.31 -17.16
N GLY A 22 -12.86 8.35 -15.92
CA GLY A 22 -14.29 8.52 -15.62
C GLY A 22 -14.75 9.86 -15.04
N CYS A 23 -13.87 10.73 -14.51
CA CYS A 23 -14.31 11.90 -13.73
C CYS A 23 -13.97 13.29 -14.30
N SER A 24 -13.03 13.44 -15.23
CA SER A 24 -12.67 14.76 -15.79
C SER A 24 -13.56 15.19 -16.97
N GLN A 25 -14.08 14.24 -17.76
CA GLN A 25 -14.86 14.54 -18.96
C GLN A 25 -16.25 15.16 -18.68
N ALA A 26 -16.76 15.06 -17.46
CA ALA A 26 -18.09 15.59 -17.10
C ALA A 26 -18.14 17.12 -16.95
N ARG A 27 -17.00 17.83 -17.00
CA ARG A 27 -16.93 19.27 -16.70
C ARG A 27 -16.75 20.19 -17.92
N LEU A 28 -16.80 19.65 -19.14
CA LEU A 28 -16.62 20.39 -20.41
C LEU A 28 -17.85 20.38 -21.34
N ALA A 29 -19.01 19.88 -20.86
CA ALA A 29 -20.19 19.65 -21.70
C ALA A 29 -21.49 20.29 -21.16
N GLU A 30 -21.39 21.34 -20.33
CA GLU A 30 -22.58 22.02 -19.78
C GLU A 30 -22.44 23.55 -19.74
N GLU A 31 -22.22 24.17 -20.90
CA GLU A 31 -22.63 25.56 -21.16
C GLU A 31 -23.78 25.59 -22.17
N ARG A 32 -24.86 26.30 -21.81
CA ARG A 32 -26.09 26.37 -22.61
C ARG A 32 -26.01 27.50 -23.65
N LEU A 33 -26.42 27.21 -24.88
CA LEU A 33 -26.89 28.21 -25.84
C LEU A 33 -28.40 28.02 -26.09
N PRO A 34 -29.22 29.10 -26.08
CA PRO A 34 -30.66 28.98 -26.22
C PRO A 34 -31.15 29.05 -27.68
N GLY A 35 -32.09 28.16 -28.01
CA GLY A 35 -33.20 28.44 -28.94
C GLY A 35 -32.92 28.51 -30.45
N ARG A 36 -33.34 27.46 -31.18
CA ARG A 36 -34.09 27.55 -32.47
C ARG A 36 -34.59 26.16 -32.90
N GLU A 37 -35.90 26.02 -33.12
CA GLU A 37 -36.43 25.04 -34.09
C GLU A 37 -36.06 25.52 -35.51
N PRO A 38 -35.91 24.63 -36.52
CA PRO A 38 -37.10 24.16 -37.25
C PRO A 38 -37.09 22.73 -37.84
N GLU A 39 -38.31 22.29 -38.15
CA GLU A 39 -38.74 21.51 -39.33
C GLU A 39 -38.58 19.98 -39.48
N ARG A 40 -39.59 19.44 -40.19
CA ARG A 40 -39.74 18.04 -40.59
C ARG A 40 -39.29 17.86 -42.04
N GLY A 41 -38.52 16.80 -42.33
CA GLY A 41 -38.25 16.31 -43.69
C GLY A 41 -38.12 14.78 -43.68
N GLY A 42 -38.68 14.08 -44.67
CA GLY A 42 -38.87 12.62 -44.63
C GLY A 42 -38.13 11.79 -45.70
N ALA A 43 -38.55 10.52 -45.81
CA ALA A 43 -38.21 9.49 -46.82
C ALA A 43 -36.99 8.54 -46.59
N ARG A 44 -37.25 7.37 -45.98
CA ARG A 44 -37.30 5.99 -46.58
C ARG A 44 -36.22 5.53 -47.64
N PRO A 45 -35.91 4.21 -47.79
CA PRO A 45 -35.22 3.29 -46.83
C PRO A 45 -34.30 2.18 -47.48
N VAL A 46 -33.67 1.30 -46.66
CA VAL A 46 -33.07 -0.06 -47.00
C VAL A 46 -31.85 -0.06 -47.98
N PRO A 47 -30.91 -1.06 -48.03
CA PRO A 47 -30.92 -2.37 -47.39
C PRO A 47 -29.73 -2.80 -46.52
N ALA A 48 -30.02 -3.74 -45.62
CA ALA A 48 -29.05 -4.47 -44.81
C ALA A 48 -28.59 -5.76 -45.50
N TRP A 49 -27.32 -6.13 -45.31
CA TRP A 49 -26.79 -7.47 -45.61
C TRP A 49 -26.47 -8.24 -44.33
N ARG A 50 -26.74 -9.55 -44.34
CA ARG A 50 -26.74 -10.42 -43.17
C ARG A 50 -25.36 -10.99 -42.85
N CYS A 51 -25.10 -11.22 -41.56
CA CYS A 51 -24.16 -12.24 -41.08
C CYS A 51 -24.93 -13.47 -40.51
N PRO A 52 -24.31 -14.67 -40.47
CA PRO A 52 -25.03 -15.93 -40.31
C PRO A 52 -25.36 -16.32 -38.86
N ALA A 53 -26.31 -17.24 -38.72
CA ALA A 53 -26.88 -17.68 -37.45
C ALA A 53 -25.96 -18.62 -36.62
N ARG A 54 -26.17 -18.61 -35.30
CA ARG A 54 -25.85 -19.73 -34.40
C ARG A 54 -27.07 -20.11 -33.56
N ALA A 55 -27.09 -21.36 -33.12
CA ALA A 55 -28.31 -22.10 -32.76
C ALA A 55 -28.97 -21.69 -31.42
N ARG A 56 -30.27 -21.97 -31.32
CA ARG A 56 -31.12 -21.77 -30.13
C ARG A 56 -30.97 -22.90 -29.10
N ALA A 57 -31.17 -22.55 -27.83
CA ALA A 57 -31.73 -23.44 -26.80
C ALA A 57 -32.95 -22.74 -26.17
N ALA A 58 -33.89 -23.51 -25.60
CA ALA A 58 -35.29 -23.08 -25.40
C ALA A 58 -35.60 -22.38 -24.05
N PRO A 59 -36.68 -21.57 -23.96
CA PRO A 59 -37.20 -21.01 -22.72
C PRO A 59 -38.27 -21.91 -22.06
N PRO A 60 -38.47 -21.84 -20.72
CA PRO A 60 -39.60 -22.47 -20.04
C PRO A 60 -40.88 -21.58 -20.05
N GLY A 61 -42.04 -22.24 -19.99
CA GLY A 61 -43.38 -21.63 -19.97
C GLY A 61 -43.96 -21.32 -18.57
N PRO A 62 -45.25 -20.92 -18.46
CA PRO A 62 -45.72 -20.01 -17.39
C PRO A 62 -46.83 -20.53 -16.44
N SER A 63 -47.23 -19.64 -15.50
CA SER A 63 -48.51 -19.57 -14.70
C SER A 63 -48.44 -20.06 -13.22
N PRO A 64 -49.37 -19.68 -12.30
CA PRO A 64 -50.58 -18.82 -12.42
C PRO A 64 -50.87 -17.74 -11.32
N ALA A 65 -51.40 -16.58 -11.76
CA ALA A 65 -52.63 -15.86 -11.32
C ALA A 65 -53.16 -15.71 -9.84
N TRP A 66 -53.32 -14.42 -9.43
CA TRP A 66 -54.49 -13.75 -8.77
C TRP A 66 -54.88 -14.08 -7.28
N PRO A 67 -55.69 -13.23 -6.54
CA PRO A 67 -56.56 -12.10 -6.98
C PRO A 67 -56.46 -10.74 -6.25
N GLN A 68 -57.21 -9.74 -6.77
CA GLN A 68 -57.47 -8.38 -6.24
C GLN A 68 -58.71 -8.29 -5.32
N LEU A 69 -58.85 -7.18 -4.58
CA LEU A 69 -60.11 -6.71 -3.97
C LEU A 69 -60.11 -5.18 -3.73
N ALA A 70 -61.29 -4.54 -3.85
CA ALA A 70 -61.63 -3.13 -3.59
C ALA A 70 -63.20 -3.00 -3.50
N PRO A 71 -63.86 -1.85 -3.20
CA PRO A 71 -63.43 -0.55 -2.63
C PRO A 71 -64.33 0.08 -1.50
N GLY A 72 -63.83 1.13 -0.82
CA GLY A 72 -64.62 2.26 -0.23
C GLY A 72 -65.28 2.10 1.16
N PRO A 73 -65.82 3.18 1.82
CA PRO A 73 -65.94 4.60 1.39
C PRO A 73 -65.54 5.71 2.43
N ARG A 74 -65.46 6.99 1.98
CA ARG A 74 -65.64 8.33 2.64
C ARG A 74 -65.10 8.58 4.09
N GLY A 75 -64.41 9.68 4.46
CA GLY A 75 -63.90 10.89 3.77
C GLY A 75 -64.05 12.18 4.63
N GLN A 76 -63.10 13.15 4.59
CA GLN A 76 -63.34 14.60 4.84
C GLN A 76 -62.08 15.52 4.65
N ALA A 77 -62.30 16.66 3.97
CA ALA A 77 -61.63 17.99 4.01
C ALA A 77 -60.09 18.19 3.87
N GLY A 78 -59.70 19.10 2.96
CA GLY A 78 -58.37 19.75 2.86
C GLY A 78 -58.32 21.12 3.61
N PRO A 79 -57.52 22.14 3.18
CA PRO A 79 -57.24 22.49 1.78
C PRO A 79 -55.75 22.79 1.42
N GLU A 80 -55.53 23.12 0.14
CA GLU A 80 -54.26 23.45 -0.53
C GLU A 80 -53.81 24.92 -0.34
N ARG A 81 -52.51 25.21 -0.61
CA ARG A 81 -52.02 26.21 -1.61
C ARG A 81 -50.51 26.46 -1.55
N GLY A 82 -49.88 26.64 -2.72
CA GLY A 82 -48.80 27.64 -2.93
C GLY A 82 -47.43 27.14 -3.42
N ASP A 83 -47.18 27.23 -4.73
CA ASP A 83 -45.83 27.15 -5.33
C ASP A 83 -45.03 28.46 -5.17
N VAL A 84 -43.76 28.39 -4.75
CA VAL A 84 -42.69 29.39 -5.04
C VAL A 84 -41.33 28.68 -5.07
N PRO A 85 -40.44 28.94 -6.06
CA PRO A 85 -39.11 28.31 -6.14
C PRO A 85 -38.06 29.02 -5.26
N TRP A 86 -37.07 28.28 -4.75
CA TRP A 86 -35.97 28.83 -3.94
C TRP A 86 -34.62 28.81 -4.67
N ALA A 87 -33.86 29.89 -4.50
CA ALA A 87 -32.57 30.19 -5.14
C ALA A 87 -31.35 29.73 -4.28
N PRO A 88 -30.12 29.67 -4.82
CA PRO A 88 -28.97 29.16 -4.06
C PRO A 88 -28.49 30.15 -2.96
N PRO A 89 -27.92 29.65 -1.85
CA PRO A 89 -27.44 30.49 -0.75
C PRO A 89 -26.11 31.19 -1.08
N ALA A 90 -25.92 32.37 -0.49
CA ALA A 90 -24.82 33.29 -0.79
C ALA A 90 -23.58 33.12 0.12
N LEU A 91 -22.50 33.82 -0.28
CA LEU A 91 -21.20 33.91 0.39
C LEU A 91 -21.28 34.38 1.86
N LEU A 92 -20.37 33.87 2.69
CA LEU A 92 -20.06 34.42 4.02
C LEU A 92 -18.57 34.78 4.11
N LEU A 93 -18.31 36.05 4.45
CA LEU A 93 -16.99 36.59 4.82
C LEU A 93 -16.89 36.73 6.35
N PRO A 94 -15.68 36.80 6.94
CA PRO A 94 -15.48 36.68 8.38
C PRO A 94 -15.77 37.97 9.17
N PRO A 95 -16.05 37.88 10.49
CA PRO A 95 -16.37 39.03 11.32
C PRO A 95 -15.12 39.84 11.73
N GLY A 96 -15.20 41.17 11.59
CA GLY A 96 -14.22 42.13 12.10
C GLY A 96 -14.46 42.54 13.56
N ARG A 97 -13.46 43.21 14.15
CA ARG A 97 -13.50 43.77 15.51
C ARG A 97 -14.43 44.98 15.62
N PRO A 98 -14.97 45.30 16.81
CA PRO A 98 -15.48 46.63 17.15
C PRO A 98 -14.44 47.47 17.92
N ASP A 99 -14.33 48.75 17.57
CA ASP A 99 -13.64 49.81 18.35
C ASP A 99 -14.65 50.91 18.74
N ALA A 100 -14.66 51.28 20.02
CA ALA A 100 -15.17 52.52 20.63
C ALA A 100 -14.79 52.47 22.14
N GLY A 101 -14.23 53.47 22.83
CA GLY A 101 -14.35 54.92 22.68
C GLY A 101 -15.57 55.42 23.48
N GLY A 102 -15.47 56.11 24.62
CA GLY A 102 -14.33 56.47 25.47
C GLY A 102 -14.82 57.22 26.73
N GLY A 103 -13.98 57.38 27.76
CA GLY A 103 -14.38 58.11 28.99
C GLY A 103 -13.30 58.17 30.08
N ARG A 104 -13.00 59.37 30.57
CA ARG A 104 -12.07 59.72 31.67
C ARG A 104 -12.88 60.49 32.75
N PRO A 105 -12.48 60.56 34.05
CA PRO A 105 -11.19 61.17 34.42
C PRO A 105 -10.44 60.63 35.68
N SER A 106 -9.14 61.00 35.71
CA SER A 106 -8.17 61.16 36.83
C SER A 106 -8.46 60.65 38.26
N LEU A 107 -7.44 60.01 38.87
CA LEU A 107 -6.57 60.63 39.90
C LEU A 107 -5.38 59.74 40.36
N ARG A 108 -4.24 60.40 40.64
CA ARG A 108 -3.05 59.99 41.44
C ARG A 108 -2.11 58.85 40.97
N ALA A 109 -0.84 59.24 40.85
CA ALA A 109 0.39 58.44 41.03
C ALA A 109 1.03 58.84 42.40
N PRO A 110 2.24 58.42 42.84
CA PRO A 110 3.26 57.59 42.17
C PRO A 110 3.94 56.49 43.06
N GLU A 111 5.10 55.99 42.58
CA GLU A 111 6.22 55.29 43.28
C GLU A 111 6.18 53.74 43.38
N ALA A 112 7.28 52.97 43.20
CA ALA A 112 8.69 53.29 42.86
C ALA A 112 9.39 52.15 42.05
N ARG A 113 10.58 52.45 41.52
CA ARG A 113 11.67 51.56 41.03
C ARG A 113 12.95 51.91 41.85
N PRO A 114 14.15 51.30 41.67
CA PRO A 114 14.58 50.06 40.95
C PRO A 114 15.44 49.11 41.84
N ALA A 115 15.97 47.99 41.29
CA ALA A 115 17.41 47.63 41.33
C ALA A 115 17.75 46.24 40.71
N ALA A 116 18.90 46.19 40.03
CA ALA A 116 19.77 45.03 39.73
C ALA A 116 21.22 45.48 40.15
N PRO A 117 22.36 44.73 40.04
CA PRO A 117 22.67 43.57 39.16
C PRO A 117 23.71 42.52 39.70
N THR A 118 24.29 41.69 38.79
CA THR A 118 25.55 40.87 38.89
C THR A 118 25.55 39.61 39.81
N ALA A 119 26.35 38.53 39.62
CA ALA A 119 27.53 38.21 38.75
C ALA A 119 27.61 36.71 38.31
N SER A 120 28.74 36.24 37.74
CA SER A 120 28.97 34.90 37.11
C SER A 120 30.26 34.17 37.64
N PRO A 121 30.89 33.15 37.01
CA PRO A 121 30.54 31.71 36.96
C PRO A 121 31.49 30.69 37.72
N PRO A 122 32.26 29.71 37.11
CA PRO A 122 32.36 28.26 37.49
C PRO A 122 33.75 27.87 38.12
N PRO A 123 34.32 26.60 38.18
CA PRO A 123 34.01 25.28 37.55
C PRO A 123 34.38 23.95 38.32
N SER A 124 34.48 22.81 37.58
CA SER A 124 35.29 21.56 37.79
C SER A 124 34.74 20.31 38.55
N GLY A 125 35.09 19.09 38.06
CA GLY A 125 34.88 17.75 38.67
C GLY A 125 36.23 17.13 39.11
N PRO A 126 36.55 15.81 38.97
CA PRO A 126 35.78 14.56 38.81
C PRO A 126 36.15 13.49 39.90
N ALA A 127 35.65 12.24 39.84
CA ALA A 127 36.37 10.98 40.25
C ALA A 127 35.45 9.72 40.23
N ALA A 128 36.04 8.53 40.36
CA ALA A 128 35.42 7.21 40.14
C ALA A 128 35.58 6.22 41.33
N SER A 129 35.21 4.95 41.10
CA SER A 129 35.22 3.77 42.01
C SER A 129 34.09 3.73 43.07
N GLY A 130 33.54 2.57 43.47
CA GLY A 130 33.70 1.21 42.96
C GLY A 130 33.84 0.16 44.06
N ALA A 131 32.79 -0.63 44.32
CA ALA A 131 32.86 -1.92 45.03
C ALA A 131 31.54 -2.69 44.91
N ALA A 132 31.61 -3.98 44.61
CA ALA A 132 30.50 -4.93 44.76
C ALA A 132 30.83 -5.91 45.89
N TRP A 133 29.82 -6.40 46.62
CA TRP A 133 29.94 -7.55 47.52
C TRP A 133 28.69 -8.44 47.42
N ASP A 134 28.91 -9.75 47.38
CA ASP A 134 27.93 -10.79 47.04
C ASP A 134 26.99 -11.19 48.21
N PRO A 135 25.83 -11.83 47.92
CA PRO A 135 24.86 -12.27 48.93
C PRO A 135 25.08 -13.71 49.41
N GLY A 136 24.81 -13.96 50.70
CA GLY A 136 24.74 -15.31 51.30
C GLY A 136 23.31 -15.90 51.31
N PRO A 137 23.13 -17.23 51.09
CA PRO A 137 21.80 -17.82 50.88
C PRO A 137 21.16 -18.46 52.14
N ARG A 138 19.83 -18.62 52.14
CA ARG A 138 19.09 -19.50 53.07
C ARG A 138 18.32 -20.62 52.35
N ARG A 139 18.09 -21.71 53.09
CA ARG A 139 17.71 -23.05 52.58
C ARG A 139 16.20 -23.30 52.53
N ALA A 140 15.74 -24.02 51.49
CA ALA A 140 14.81 -25.18 51.53
C ALA A 140 14.49 -25.60 50.07
N GLY A 141 14.28 -26.87 49.70
CA GLY A 141 14.41 -28.12 50.44
C GLY A 141 13.42 -29.20 49.98
N ARG A 142 13.81 -30.07 49.02
CA ARG A 142 13.24 -31.43 48.85
C ARG A 142 14.16 -32.29 47.98
N ARG A 143 14.46 -33.51 48.46
CA ARG A 143 15.25 -34.53 47.76
C ARG A 143 14.32 -35.58 47.17
N GLN A 144 14.72 -36.20 46.06
CA GLN A 144 14.36 -37.59 45.76
C GLN A 144 15.64 -38.36 45.42
N ARG A 145 15.80 -39.55 46.02
CA ARG A 145 17.01 -40.38 45.92
C ARG A 145 16.94 -41.28 44.68
N CYS A 146 18.10 -41.54 44.08
CA CYS A 146 18.49 -42.90 43.71
C CYS A 146 19.90 -43.18 44.23
N ARG A 147 20.12 -44.40 44.75
CA ARG A 147 21.39 -44.84 45.36
C ARG A 147 22.32 -45.43 44.29
N ARG A 148 23.63 -45.21 44.44
CA ARG A 148 24.68 -46.25 44.32
C ARG A 148 25.93 -45.81 45.09
N SER A 149 26.52 -46.78 45.78
CA SER A 149 27.76 -46.82 46.58
C SER A 149 28.25 -48.29 46.44
N PRO A 150 29.52 -48.66 46.73
CA PRO A 150 30.27 -48.21 47.90
C PRO A 150 31.77 -47.91 47.70
N GLU A 151 32.41 -47.53 48.81
CA GLU A 151 33.84 -47.74 49.15
C GLU A 151 34.95 -47.05 48.32
N ALA A 152 36.07 -46.59 48.89
CA ALA A 152 36.51 -46.53 50.29
C ALA A 152 37.33 -45.24 50.56
N ALA A 153 37.58 -44.92 51.84
CA ALA A 153 38.27 -43.70 52.26
C ALA A 153 39.68 -43.97 52.81
N ARG A 154 40.64 -43.04 52.55
CA ARG A 154 41.70 -42.67 53.51
C ARG A 154 42.43 -41.36 53.15
N MET A 155 42.08 -40.31 53.89
CA MET A 155 42.95 -39.41 54.66
C MET A 155 44.38 -39.04 54.17
N GLN A 156 44.62 -37.71 54.11
CA GLN A 156 45.65 -36.96 54.88
C GLN A 156 46.80 -36.21 54.15
N ILE A 157 46.49 -34.96 53.75
CA ILE A 157 47.16 -33.67 54.12
C ILE A 157 48.62 -33.34 53.69
N CYS A 158 48.73 -32.12 53.11
CA CYS A 158 49.89 -31.20 52.97
C CYS A 158 50.98 -31.42 51.91
N GLY A 159 51.33 -30.33 51.20
CA GLY A 159 52.55 -30.24 50.37
C GLY A 159 52.41 -29.39 49.09
N SER A 160 52.46 -28.07 49.23
CA SER A 160 52.46 -27.05 48.17
C SER A 160 53.28 -27.31 46.88
N SER A 161 52.63 -27.25 45.71
CA SER A 161 52.94 -26.27 44.65
C SER A 161 51.89 -26.31 43.53
N VAL A 162 51.25 -25.18 43.20
CA VAL A 162 50.34 -25.09 42.05
C VAL A 162 51.12 -24.64 40.82
N ALA A 163 51.25 -25.52 39.82
CA ALA A 163 51.70 -25.20 38.47
C ALA A 163 50.64 -25.68 37.46
N SER A 164 50.28 -24.82 36.51
CA SER A 164 49.08 -24.97 35.69
C SER A 164 49.32 -25.77 34.39
N VAL A 165 48.79 -27.00 34.31
CA VAL A 165 48.64 -27.74 33.03
C VAL A 165 47.31 -28.50 32.99
N ALA A 166 46.19 -27.77 32.86
CA ALA A 166 44.87 -28.38 32.62
C ALA A 166 43.86 -27.42 31.94
N ALA A 167 44.33 -26.55 31.03
CA ALA A 167 43.49 -25.63 30.26
C ALA A 167 43.78 -25.73 28.75
N GLY A 168 43.89 -26.95 28.22
CA GLY A 168 44.31 -27.21 26.83
C GLY A 168 43.41 -28.11 25.99
N THR A 169 42.42 -28.80 26.56
CA THR A 169 41.73 -29.94 25.91
C THR A 169 40.23 -29.76 25.64
N SER A 170 39.62 -28.62 25.98
CA SER A 170 38.19 -28.37 25.69
C SER A 170 37.90 -27.71 24.32
N PHE A 171 38.93 -27.29 23.58
CA PHE A 171 38.77 -26.53 22.33
C PHE A 171 39.08 -27.31 21.03
N GLN A 172 39.47 -28.58 21.11
CA GLN A 172 39.87 -29.38 19.93
C GLN A 172 38.78 -30.33 19.38
N VAL A 173 37.56 -30.32 19.93
CA VAL A 173 36.46 -31.21 19.47
C VAL A 173 35.39 -30.47 18.63
N LEU A 174 35.71 -29.27 18.14
CA LEU A 174 35.00 -28.62 17.04
C LEU A 174 35.82 -28.81 15.76
N GLY A 175 35.49 -29.84 14.98
CA GLY A 175 36.16 -30.11 13.70
C GLY A 175 35.89 -28.99 12.67
N PRO A 176 36.71 -28.88 11.60
CA PRO A 176 36.64 -27.78 10.63
C PRO A 176 35.26 -27.61 9.98
N VAL A 177 34.49 -28.70 9.83
CA VAL A 177 33.11 -28.66 9.31
C VAL A 177 32.16 -27.88 10.23
N CYS A 178 32.35 -27.94 11.56
CA CYS A 178 31.50 -27.22 12.50
C CYS A 178 31.80 -25.72 12.49
N TRP A 179 33.08 -25.34 12.39
CA TRP A 179 33.50 -23.95 12.18
C TRP A 179 32.93 -23.39 10.88
N GLN A 180 33.09 -24.08 9.75
CA GLN A 180 32.49 -23.69 8.47
C GLN A 180 30.96 -23.50 8.54
N GLN A 181 30.25 -24.35 9.31
CA GLN A 181 28.80 -24.22 9.48
C GLN A 181 28.38 -23.07 10.41
N LEU A 182 29.22 -22.75 11.41
CA LEU A 182 29.06 -21.57 12.27
C LEU A 182 29.31 -20.29 11.48
N ASP A 183 30.42 -20.22 10.74
CA ASP A 183 30.80 -19.09 9.89
C ASP A 183 29.73 -18.80 8.83
N LEU A 184 29.21 -19.83 8.15
CA LEU A 184 28.14 -19.68 7.17
C LEU A 184 26.84 -19.13 7.82
N LYS A 185 26.49 -19.57 9.03
CA LYS A 185 25.32 -19.03 9.76
C LYS A 185 25.54 -17.59 10.20
N MET A 186 26.76 -17.20 10.57
CA MET A 186 27.08 -15.80 10.88
C MET A 186 27.08 -14.93 9.62
N ALA A 187 27.61 -15.42 8.50
CA ALA A 187 27.58 -14.70 7.23
C ALA A 187 26.14 -14.38 6.77
N VAL A 188 25.18 -15.32 6.89
CA VAL A 188 23.78 -15.06 6.52
C VAL A 188 23.09 -14.09 7.49
N ARG A 189 23.47 -14.07 8.78
CA ARG A 189 23.00 -13.07 9.76
C ARG A 189 23.50 -11.67 9.43
N VAL A 190 24.79 -11.53 9.12
CA VAL A 190 25.40 -10.26 8.70
C VAL A 190 24.78 -9.78 7.38
N LEU A 191 24.53 -10.68 6.43
CA LEU A 191 23.81 -10.37 5.19
C LEU A 191 22.39 -9.86 5.46
N TRP A 192 21.61 -10.52 6.31
CA TRP A 192 20.28 -10.04 6.70
C TRP A 192 20.35 -8.65 7.37
N GLY A 193 21.28 -8.44 8.29
CA GLY A 193 21.47 -7.13 8.93
C GLY A 193 21.85 -6.03 7.93
N GLY A 194 22.74 -6.32 6.97
CA GLY A 194 23.11 -5.41 5.90
C GLY A 194 21.96 -5.10 4.94
N LEU A 195 21.13 -6.08 4.61
CA LEU A 195 19.91 -5.89 3.81
C LEU A 195 18.82 -5.13 4.58
N GLY A 196 18.72 -5.31 5.90
CA GLY A 196 17.87 -4.51 6.78
C GLY A 196 18.31 -3.04 6.84
N LEU A 197 19.62 -2.79 6.95
CA LEU A 197 20.17 -1.43 6.85
C LEU A 197 19.93 -0.83 5.46
N LEU A 198 20.14 -1.61 4.39
CA LEU A 198 19.81 -1.19 3.02
C LEU A 198 18.33 -0.80 2.91
N ARG A 199 17.40 -1.54 3.53
CA ARG A 199 15.96 -1.21 3.53
C ARG A 199 15.67 0.18 4.11
N VAL A 200 16.37 0.57 5.18
CA VAL A 200 16.24 1.90 5.80
C VAL A 200 16.94 2.96 4.97
N LEU A 201 18.18 2.74 4.53
CA LEU A 201 18.94 3.69 3.71
C LEU A 201 18.28 3.95 2.35
N TRP A 202 17.70 2.92 1.73
CA TRP A 202 16.91 3.02 0.51
C TRP A 202 15.59 3.78 0.73
N CYS A 203 15.13 3.97 1.96
CA CYS A 203 14.01 4.87 2.24
C CYS A 203 14.45 6.34 2.35
N LEU A 204 15.71 6.58 2.75
CA LEU A 204 16.29 7.92 2.98
C LEU A 204 17.06 8.48 1.78
N LEU A 205 17.52 7.62 0.87
CA LEU A 205 18.18 8.01 -0.37
C LEU A 205 17.27 7.61 -1.54
N PRO A 206 17.11 8.47 -2.55
CA PRO A 206 15.81 8.65 -3.20
C PRO A 206 15.33 7.41 -3.96
N GLN A 207 14.21 6.82 -3.50
CA GLN A 207 13.38 5.96 -4.34
C GLN A 207 12.59 6.86 -5.31
N THR A 208 13.25 7.29 -6.38
CA THR A 208 12.66 8.12 -7.44
C THR A 208 11.50 7.41 -8.11
N GLY A 209 11.58 6.08 -8.25
CA GLY A 209 10.56 5.23 -8.87
C GLY A 209 9.19 5.45 -8.24
N TYR A 210 8.19 5.66 -9.08
CA TYR A 210 6.79 5.83 -8.70
C TYR A 210 6.07 4.57 -9.15
N VAL A 211 5.74 3.67 -8.21
CA VAL A 211 5.26 2.33 -8.55
C VAL A 211 3.82 2.33 -9.05
N HIS A 212 2.89 3.02 -8.37
CA HIS A 212 1.48 3.11 -8.77
C HIS A 212 0.76 4.25 -8.02
N PRO A 213 -0.21 5.00 -8.64
CA PRO A 213 -0.99 6.07 -8.01
C PRO A 213 -1.52 5.81 -6.58
N ASP A 214 -2.14 4.66 -6.31
CA ASP A 214 -2.57 4.21 -4.96
C ASP A 214 -1.55 4.43 -3.83
N GLU A 215 -0.24 4.48 -4.10
CA GLU A 215 0.77 4.82 -3.10
C GLU A 215 0.44 6.15 -2.40
N PHE A 216 -0.01 7.14 -3.18
CA PHE A 216 -0.33 8.48 -2.72
C PHE A 216 -1.83 8.68 -2.53
N PHE A 217 -2.63 8.28 -3.50
CA PHE A 217 -4.07 8.60 -3.52
C PHE A 217 -4.88 7.85 -2.46
N GLN A 218 -4.41 6.70 -1.97
CA GLN A 218 -5.13 5.93 -0.94
C GLN A 218 -4.66 6.17 0.49
N SER A 219 -3.67 7.04 0.72
CA SER A 219 -3.24 7.40 2.07
C SER A 219 -2.63 8.82 2.15
N PRO A 220 -1.44 9.14 1.60
CA PRO A 220 -0.85 10.48 1.66
C PRO A 220 -1.74 11.64 1.21
N GLU A 221 -2.31 11.64 0.00
CA GLU A 221 -3.06 12.78 -0.54
C GLU A 221 -4.22 13.21 0.37
N VAL A 222 -5.01 12.24 0.83
CA VAL A 222 -6.17 12.45 1.70
C VAL A 222 -5.73 13.02 3.05
N MET A 223 -4.69 12.43 3.65
CA MET A 223 -4.19 12.84 4.96
C MET A 223 -3.44 14.18 4.92
N ALA A 224 -2.82 14.54 3.80
CA ALA A 224 -2.17 15.84 3.64
C ALA A 224 -3.20 16.97 3.61
N GLU A 225 -4.31 16.78 2.89
CA GLU A 225 -5.45 17.70 2.90
C GLU A 225 -6.02 17.87 4.32
N ASP A 226 -6.35 16.75 4.98
CA ASP A 226 -7.04 16.76 6.27
C ASP A 226 -6.22 17.31 7.44
N ILE A 227 -4.90 17.09 7.45
CA ILE A 227 -4.04 17.35 8.61
C ILE A 227 -3.15 18.58 8.42
N LEU A 228 -2.66 18.81 7.19
CA LEU A 228 -1.77 19.91 6.86
C LEU A 228 -2.49 21.08 6.15
N GLY A 229 -3.67 20.86 5.57
CA GLY A 229 -4.41 21.88 4.82
C GLY A 229 -3.75 22.28 3.49
N VAL A 230 -2.86 21.44 2.97
CA VAL A 230 -2.18 21.65 1.67
C VAL A 230 -3.09 21.24 0.51
N GLN A 231 -2.86 21.82 -0.67
CA GLN A 231 -3.61 21.46 -1.87
C GLN A 231 -3.32 20.00 -2.26
N ALA A 232 -4.37 19.19 -2.29
CA ALA A 232 -4.33 17.76 -2.63
C ALA A 232 -5.45 17.40 -3.62
N THR A 233 -5.50 16.15 -4.08
CA THR A 233 -6.61 15.58 -4.83
C THR A 233 -7.15 14.35 -4.14
N ARG A 234 -8.12 14.57 -3.25
CA ARG A 234 -8.93 13.52 -2.63
C ARG A 234 -9.65 12.67 -3.69
N PRO A 235 -9.45 11.34 -3.72
CA PRO A 235 -10.22 10.46 -4.60
C PRO A 235 -11.67 10.33 -4.14
N TRP A 236 -12.52 9.96 -5.10
CA TRP A 236 -13.96 9.76 -4.87
C TRP A 236 -14.28 8.72 -3.78
N GLU A 237 -13.40 7.74 -3.57
CA GLU A 237 -13.52 6.70 -2.52
C GLU A 237 -13.52 7.27 -1.09
N PHE A 238 -13.09 8.53 -0.93
CA PHE A 238 -13.02 9.29 0.32
C PHE A 238 -13.98 10.50 0.34
N TYR A 239 -14.95 10.60 -0.57
CA TYR A 239 -16.04 11.58 -0.46
C TYR A 239 -17.21 11.03 0.38
N PRO A 240 -17.91 11.86 1.18
CA PRO A 240 -19.12 11.46 1.89
C PRO A 240 -20.25 10.93 0.98
N SER A 241 -20.24 11.26 -0.32
CA SER A 241 -21.16 10.71 -1.31
C SER A 241 -20.83 9.28 -1.77
N SER A 242 -19.62 8.79 -1.53
CA SER A 242 -19.20 7.42 -1.89
C SER A 242 -18.12 6.90 -0.92
N PRO A 243 -18.45 6.72 0.38
CA PRO A 243 -17.49 6.32 1.39
C PRO A 243 -17.15 4.83 1.26
N CYS A 244 -16.18 4.52 0.40
CA CYS A 244 -15.79 3.17 0.00
C CYS A 244 -14.49 2.69 0.66
N ARG A 245 -13.73 3.56 1.34
CA ARG A 245 -12.53 3.19 2.09
C ARG A 245 -12.53 3.68 3.51
N THR A 246 -12.01 2.85 4.41
CA THR A 246 -11.77 3.25 5.79
C THR A 246 -10.68 4.32 5.89
N VAL A 247 -10.88 5.30 6.77
CA VAL A 247 -9.87 6.32 7.09
C VAL A 247 -8.79 5.78 8.04
N VAL A 248 -9.07 4.67 8.75
CA VAL A 248 -8.25 4.19 9.87
C VAL A 248 -6.81 3.90 9.46
N PHE A 249 -6.57 3.19 8.36
CA PHE A 249 -5.21 2.90 7.89
C PHE A 249 -4.48 4.12 7.31
N PRO A 250 -5.09 4.97 6.48
CA PRO A 250 -4.54 6.29 6.13
C PRO A 250 -4.09 7.10 7.35
N LEU A 251 -4.95 7.21 8.36
CA LEU A 251 -4.68 7.96 9.59
C LEU A 251 -3.54 7.35 10.41
N LEU A 252 -3.51 6.03 10.58
CA LEU A 252 -2.42 5.34 11.29
C LEU A 252 -1.08 5.42 10.54
N THR A 253 -1.11 5.47 9.21
CA THR A 253 0.09 5.53 8.36
C THR A 253 0.51 6.98 8.08
N SER A 254 0.13 7.53 6.93
CA SER A 254 0.55 8.88 6.51
C SER A 254 0.06 9.94 7.48
N GLY A 255 -1.15 9.80 8.01
CA GLY A 255 -1.74 10.78 8.94
C GLY A 255 -0.94 10.96 10.21
N SER A 256 -0.48 9.88 10.84
CA SER A 256 0.35 9.95 12.04
C SER A 256 1.69 10.64 11.75
N THR A 257 2.31 10.37 10.59
CA THR A 257 3.54 11.06 10.18
C THR A 257 3.32 12.54 9.88
N PHE A 258 2.20 12.92 9.27
CA PHE A 258 1.88 14.32 8.99
C PHE A 258 1.51 15.10 10.26
N TRP A 259 0.85 14.47 11.24
CA TRP A 259 0.69 15.06 12.58
C TRP A 259 2.03 15.34 13.25
N LEU A 260 3.00 14.43 13.14
CA LEU A 260 4.35 14.64 13.67
C LEU A 260 5.13 15.74 12.91
N LEU A 261 5.02 15.78 11.58
CA LEU A 261 5.63 16.85 10.77
C LEU A 261 5.01 18.22 11.06
N ARG A 262 3.68 18.28 11.27
CA ARG A 262 2.99 19.50 11.69
C ARG A 262 3.46 19.97 13.07
N LEU A 263 3.49 19.05 14.05
CA LEU A 263 3.99 19.36 15.39
C LEU A 263 5.46 19.84 15.37
N TRP A 264 6.29 19.26 14.49
CA TRP A 264 7.66 19.71 14.25
C TRP A 264 7.71 21.09 13.57
N GLY A 265 6.83 21.37 12.61
CA GLY A 265 6.72 22.67 11.95
C GLY A 265 6.24 23.79 12.88
N GLU A 266 5.39 23.47 13.85
CA GLU A 266 4.83 24.42 14.84
C GLU A 266 5.72 24.59 16.08
N LEU A 267 6.37 23.54 16.59
CA LEU A 267 7.11 23.53 17.87
C LEU A 267 8.61 23.18 17.77
N GLY A 268 9.09 22.78 16.59
CA GLY A 268 10.46 22.29 16.41
C GLY A 268 11.52 23.39 16.48
N PRO A 269 12.81 23.02 16.59
CA PRO A 269 13.92 23.98 16.60
C PRO A 269 14.09 24.75 15.28
N TRP A 270 13.43 24.30 14.21
CA TRP A 270 13.42 24.93 12.89
C TRP A 270 11.97 25.04 12.37
N PRO A 271 11.16 26.00 12.88
CA PRO A 271 9.77 26.15 12.49
C PRO A 271 9.62 26.41 10.98
N GLY A 272 8.56 25.86 10.38
CA GLY A 272 8.27 26.00 8.95
C GLY A 272 9.06 25.10 7.98
N LEU A 273 10.04 24.31 8.44
CA LEU A 273 10.86 23.45 7.57
C LEU A 273 10.21 22.10 7.20
N VAL A 274 8.95 22.11 6.74
CA VAL A 274 8.31 20.93 6.14
C VAL A 274 8.56 20.97 4.64
N SER A 275 9.52 20.18 4.14
CA SER A 275 9.82 20.08 2.72
C SER A 275 9.02 18.97 2.03
N SER A 276 8.88 19.04 0.70
CA SER A 276 8.29 17.98 -0.13
C SER A 276 8.99 16.63 0.07
N TYR A 277 10.31 16.64 0.27
CA TYR A 277 11.08 15.47 0.67
C TYR A 277 10.61 14.86 2.00
N ALA A 278 10.33 15.68 3.02
CA ALA A 278 9.81 15.20 4.31
C ALA A 278 8.39 14.62 4.18
N LEU A 279 7.53 15.25 3.36
CA LEU A 279 6.18 14.75 3.06
C LEU A 279 6.20 13.38 2.36
N LEU A 280 7.18 13.15 1.48
CA LEU A 280 7.39 11.86 0.82
C LEU A 280 7.99 10.80 1.76
N VAL A 281 9.07 11.15 2.47
CA VAL A 281 9.89 10.18 3.21
C VAL A 281 9.30 9.85 4.58
N GLY A 282 8.58 10.75 5.24
CA GLY A 282 7.94 10.48 6.53
C GLY A 282 7.04 9.24 6.53
N PRO A 283 6.00 9.18 5.68
CA PRO A 283 5.13 8.01 5.54
C PRO A 283 5.89 6.74 5.12
N ARG A 284 6.81 6.85 4.16
CA ARG A 284 7.62 5.71 3.69
C ARG A 284 8.53 5.16 4.79
N LEU A 285 9.11 6.01 5.64
CA LEU A 285 9.99 5.62 6.74
C LEU A 285 9.22 4.91 7.86
N LEU A 286 8.00 5.37 8.17
CA LEU A 286 7.10 4.65 9.07
C LEU A 286 6.79 3.25 8.53
N LEU A 287 6.41 3.13 7.25
CA LEU A 287 6.14 1.82 6.64
C LEU A 287 7.40 0.94 6.58
N ALA A 288 8.57 1.51 6.30
CA ALA A 288 9.85 0.79 6.36
C ALA A 288 10.15 0.26 7.77
N ALA A 289 9.90 1.05 8.83
CA ALA A 289 10.03 0.60 10.22
C ALA A 289 9.02 -0.52 10.55
N VAL A 290 7.75 -0.35 10.17
CA VAL A 290 6.71 -1.37 10.37
C VAL A 290 7.00 -2.64 9.55
N SER A 291 7.68 -2.55 8.41
CA SER A 291 8.02 -3.72 7.57
C SER A 291 8.85 -4.78 8.29
N PHE A 292 9.62 -4.43 9.33
CA PHE A 292 10.37 -5.40 10.16
C PHE A 292 9.46 -6.35 10.95
N ALA A 293 8.16 -6.08 11.04
CA ALA A 293 7.16 -7.04 11.48
C ALA A 293 7.15 -8.33 10.64
N LEU A 294 7.45 -8.23 9.34
CA LEU A 294 7.56 -9.39 8.43
C LEU A 294 8.76 -10.25 8.80
N ASP A 295 9.91 -9.63 9.11
CA ASP A 295 11.11 -10.31 9.58
C ASP A 295 10.83 -11.03 10.90
N GLY A 296 10.16 -10.36 11.84
CA GLY A 296 9.69 -10.98 13.09
C GLY A 296 8.80 -12.20 12.82
N ALA A 297 7.79 -12.06 11.95
CA ALA A 297 6.91 -13.16 11.58
C ALA A 297 7.67 -14.33 10.94
N VAL A 298 8.55 -14.09 9.97
CA VAL A 298 9.37 -15.13 9.33
C VAL A 298 10.31 -15.81 10.31
N TYR A 299 10.95 -15.06 11.22
CA TYR A 299 11.83 -15.60 12.26
C TYR A 299 11.10 -16.59 13.20
N HIS A 300 9.85 -16.29 13.56
CA HIS A 300 9.00 -17.16 14.38
C HIS A 300 8.42 -18.35 13.59
N LEU A 301 7.97 -18.13 12.35
CA LEU A 301 7.31 -19.14 11.52
C LEU A 301 8.28 -20.18 10.93
N ALA A 302 9.49 -19.78 10.52
CA ALA A 302 10.45 -20.65 9.86
C ALA A 302 10.70 -22.01 10.57
N PRO A 303 11.07 -22.06 11.87
CA PRO A 303 11.32 -23.34 12.54
C PRO A 303 10.07 -24.21 12.64
N LEU A 304 8.88 -23.60 12.78
CA LEU A 304 7.61 -24.30 12.90
C LEU A 304 7.19 -24.95 11.58
N LEU A 305 7.63 -24.40 10.45
CA LEU A 305 7.26 -24.80 9.10
C LEU A 305 8.40 -25.50 8.33
N GLY A 306 9.46 -25.95 9.03
CA GLY A 306 10.56 -26.71 8.44
C GLY A 306 11.57 -25.90 7.61
N ALA A 307 11.53 -24.58 7.72
CA ALA A 307 12.44 -23.65 7.04
C ALA A 307 13.62 -23.23 7.94
N ASP A 308 14.76 -22.88 7.34
CA ASP A 308 15.87 -22.26 8.05
C ASP A 308 15.60 -20.76 8.23
N ARG A 309 15.73 -20.30 9.48
CA ARG A 309 15.42 -18.91 9.87
C ARG A 309 16.22 -17.88 9.05
N TRP A 310 17.52 -18.11 8.90
CA TRP A 310 18.41 -17.08 8.36
C TRP A 310 18.36 -17.05 6.83
N ASN A 311 18.21 -18.20 6.18
CA ASN A 311 17.92 -18.26 4.75
C ASN A 311 16.56 -17.62 4.41
N ALA A 312 15.51 -17.89 5.19
CA ALA A 312 14.19 -17.27 4.99
C ALA A 312 14.24 -15.74 5.15
N LEU A 313 14.92 -15.26 6.19
CA LEU A 313 15.12 -13.82 6.44
C LEU A 313 15.98 -13.14 5.35
N ALA A 314 17.02 -13.80 4.86
CA ALA A 314 17.84 -13.28 3.77
C ALA A 314 17.07 -13.22 2.44
N LEU A 315 16.21 -14.21 2.15
CA LEU A 315 15.30 -14.18 1.00
C LEU A 315 14.23 -13.08 1.12
N LEU A 316 13.68 -12.86 2.33
CA LEU A 316 12.74 -11.78 2.59
C LEU A 316 13.42 -10.41 2.41
N SER A 317 14.47 -10.13 3.18
CA SER A 317 15.16 -8.82 3.13
C SER A 317 15.87 -8.54 1.81
N GLY A 318 16.28 -9.58 1.08
CA GLY A 318 16.85 -9.48 -0.26
C GLY A 318 15.79 -9.38 -1.37
N SER A 319 14.49 -9.46 -1.03
CA SER A 319 13.41 -9.31 -1.99
C SER A 319 13.21 -7.85 -2.37
N TYR A 320 13.17 -7.55 -3.67
CA TYR A 320 12.83 -6.20 -4.13
C TYR A 320 11.39 -5.81 -3.77
N VAL A 321 10.50 -6.79 -3.60
CA VAL A 321 9.15 -6.57 -3.10
C VAL A 321 9.19 -6.02 -1.66
N THR A 322 10.09 -6.53 -0.82
CA THR A 322 10.32 -6.00 0.54
C THR A 322 11.00 -4.64 0.52
N LEU A 323 11.98 -4.44 -0.37
CA LEU A 323 12.73 -3.19 -0.48
C LEU A 323 11.94 -2.01 -1.07
N VAL A 324 10.98 -2.29 -1.96
CA VAL A 324 10.21 -1.27 -2.69
C VAL A 324 8.75 -1.22 -2.24
N PHE A 325 7.99 -2.32 -2.28
CA PHE A 325 6.54 -2.27 -2.00
C PHE A 325 6.26 -2.14 -0.51
N TYR A 326 6.93 -2.94 0.34
CA TYR A 326 6.68 -2.94 1.78
C TYR A 326 7.23 -1.70 2.53
N THR A 327 8.04 -0.85 1.88
CA THR A 327 8.44 0.47 2.41
C THR A 327 7.53 1.61 1.93
N ARG A 328 6.41 1.29 1.26
CA ARG A 328 5.49 2.27 0.66
C ARG A 328 4.09 2.14 1.21
N THR A 329 3.34 3.23 1.14
CA THR A 329 2.00 3.47 1.70
C THR A 329 0.85 2.73 1.00
N PHE A 330 1.13 1.59 0.36
CA PHE A 330 0.09 0.76 -0.24
C PHE A 330 -0.79 0.09 0.82
N SER A 331 -2.10 0.09 0.60
CA SER A 331 -3.01 -0.74 1.38
C SER A 331 -2.72 -2.25 1.23
N ASN A 332 -2.07 -2.70 0.15
CA ASN A 332 -1.58 -4.08 0.01
C ASN A 332 -0.40 -4.40 0.95
N THR A 333 0.42 -3.41 1.31
CA THR A 333 1.48 -3.53 2.34
C THR A 333 0.85 -3.87 3.69
N ILE A 334 -0.28 -3.23 4.01
CA ILE A 334 -1.09 -3.52 5.20
C ILE A 334 -1.73 -4.93 5.13
N GLU A 335 -2.27 -5.36 3.98
CA GLU A 335 -2.72 -6.76 3.81
C GLU A 335 -1.58 -7.75 4.10
N GLY A 336 -0.38 -7.48 3.61
CA GLY A 336 0.79 -8.33 3.81
C GLY A 336 1.23 -8.41 5.28
N LEU A 337 1.23 -7.29 5.99
CA LEU A 337 1.54 -7.23 7.42
C LEU A 337 0.50 -7.96 8.28
N LEU A 338 -0.79 -7.72 8.01
CA LEU A 338 -1.90 -8.39 8.70
C LEU A 338 -1.89 -9.90 8.42
N PHE A 339 -1.59 -10.33 7.20
CA PHE A 339 -1.49 -11.75 6.85
C PHE A 339 -0.30 -12.42 7.55
N ALA A 340 0.88 -11.77 7.59
CA ALA A 340 2.05 -12.29 8.29
C ALA A 340 1.75 -12.52 9.79
N TRP A 341 1.10 -11.58 10.47
CA TRP A 341 0.70 -11.75 11.87
C TRP A 341 -0.46 -12.72 12.07
N LEU A 342 -1.40 -12.83 11.12
CA LEU A 342 -2.42 -13.88 11.13
C LEU A 342 -1.76 -15.27 11.12
N LEU A 343 -0.73 -15.48 10.29
CA LEU A 343 0.05 -16.71 10.29
C LEU A 343 0.74 -16.97 11.64
N VAL A 344 1.33 -15.93 12.26
CA VAL A 344 1.97 -16.05 13.59
C VAL A 344 0.94 -16.48 14.65
N LEU A 345 -0.25 -15.87 14.71
CA LEU A 345 -1.29 -16.22 15.68
C LEU A 345 -1.87 -17.64 15.47
N VAL A 346 -1.97 -18.09 14.22
CA VAL A 346 -2.41 -19.46 13.88
C VAL A 346 -1.31 -20.49 14.16
N SER A 347 -0.04 -20.09 14.11
CA SER A 347 1.12 -21.01 14.17
C SER A 347 1.19 -21.99 15.36
N PRO A 348 0.75 -21.67 16.60
CA PRO A 348 0.75 -22.64 17.71
C PRO A 348 -0.11 -23.88 17.41
N HIS A 349 -1.23 -23.68 16.71
CA HIS A 349 -2.14 -24.74 16.29
C HIS A 349 -1.58 -25.53 15.09
N VAL A 350 -0.63 -24.95 14.35
CA VAL A 350 0.00 -25.57 13.17
C VAL A 350 1.25 -26.38 13.52
N THR A 351 1.80 -26.24 14.73
CA THR A 351 2.99 -26.94 15.22
C THR A 351 3.06 -28.41 14.79
N TRP A 352 4.15 -28.78 14.10
CA TRP A 352 4.40 -30.15 13.65
C TRP A 352 5.35 -30.84 14.62
N GLY A 353 4.88 -31.88 15.31
CA GLY A 353 5.68 -32.67 16.23
C GLY A 353 5.06 -34.04 16.50
N PRO A 354 5.86 -35.06 16.86
CA PRO A 354 5.38 -36.43 17.05
C PRO A 354 4.45 -36.58 18.27
N THR A 355 4.58 -35.71 19.27
CA THR A 355 3.65 -35.68 20.41
C THR A 355 2.43 -34.82 20.09
N ARG A 356 1.33 -35.49 19.72
CA ARG A 356 -0.03 -34.93 19.67
C ARG A 356 -0.51 -34.55 21.08
N LYS A 357 0.04 -33.48 21.64
CA LYS A 357 -0.56 -32.80 22.78
C LYS A 357 -1.74 -31.98 22.28
N GLU A 358 -2.86 -31.99 23.01
CA GLU A 358 -3.91 -31.01 22.74
C GLU A 358 -3.31 -29.59 22.86
N PRO A 359 -3.68 -28.65 21.97
CA PRO A 359 -3.25 -27.28 22.13
C PRO A 359 -3.75 -26.79 23.50
N VAL A 360 -2.83 -26.41 24.38
CA VAL A 360 -3.17 -25.80 25.67
C VAL A 360 -4.07 -24.60 25.34
N PRO A 361 -5.27 -24.47 25.97
CA PRO A 361 -6.18 -23.38 25.68
C PRO A 361 -5.44 -22.05 25.75
N GLY A 362 -5.31 -21.39 24.59
CA GLY A 362 -4.67 -20.09 24.51
C GLY A 362 -5.44 -19.08 25.37
N PRO A 363 -4.77 -18.06 25.94
CA PRO A 363 -5.46 -16.94 26.55
C PRO A 363 -6.58 -16.42 25.64
N TRP A 364 -7.76 -16.15 26.20
CA TRP A 364 -8.97 -15.72 25.48
C TRP A 364 -8.74 -14.58 24.48
N TRP A 365 -7.77 -13.70 24.78
CA TRP A 365 -7.38 -12.59 23.90
C TRP A 365 -6.78 -13.05 22.56
N HIS A 366 -6.21 -14.26 22.43
CA HIS A 366 -5.68 -14.76 21.16
C HIS A 366 -6.77 -14.84 20.09
N SER A 367 -7.93 -15.43 20.43
CA SER A 367 -9.06 -15.55 19.51
C SER A 367 -9.68 -14.18 19.20
N TRP A 368 -9.65 -13.25 20.15
CA TRP A 368 -10.09 -11.86 19.93
C TRP A 368 -9.15 -11.12 18.97
N LEU A 369 -7.83 -11.26 19.13
CA LEU A 369 -6.85 -10.70 18.18
C LEU A 369 -6.97 -11.34 16.79
N LEU A 370 -7.23 -12.65 16.72
CA LEU A 370 -7.45 -13.35 15.45
C LEU A 370 -8.68 -12.79 14.72
N GLY A 371 -9.82 -12.68 15.42
CA GLY A 371 -11.03 -12.05 14.88
C GLY A 371 -10.82 -10.58 14.50
N GLY A 372 -10.06 -9.84 15.32
CA GLY A 372 -9.73 -8.44 15.07
C GLY A 372 -8.87 -8.23 13.83
N ILE A 373 -7.82 -9.04 13.62
CA ILE A 373 -6.98 -8.96 12.40
C ILE A 373 -7.79 -9.30 11.14
N VAL A 374 -8.69 -10.29 11.21
CA VAL A 374 -9.56 -10.64 10.07
C VAL A 374 -10.51 -9.48 9.73
N THR A 375 -11.15 -8.88 10.72
CA THR A 375 -11.99 -7.69 10.52
C THR A 375 -11.17 -6.51 10.01
N ALA A 376 -10.05 -6.17 10.65
CA ALA A 376 -9.20 -5.05 10.25
C ALA A 376 -8.69 -5.20 8.81
N GLY A 377 -8.33 -6.43 8.41
CA GLY A 377 -7.96 -6.73 7.03
C GLY A 377 -9.12 -6.57 6.05
N PHE A 378 -10.32 -7.05 6.40
CA PHE A 378 -11.53 -6.84 5.59
C PHE A 378 -11.90 -5.35 5.43
N PHE A 379 -11.68 -4.54 6.47
CA PHE A 379 -11.85 -3.08 6.42
C PHE A 379 -10.76 -2.37 5.59
N ASN A 380 -9.51 -2.83 5.63
CA ASN A 380 -8.46 -2.34 4.75
C ASN A 380 -8.78 -2.60 3.27
N ARG A 381 -9.05 -3.87 2.92
CA ARG A 381 -9.52 -4.31 1.61
C ARG A 381 -10.28 -5.64 1.73
N PRO A 382 -11.48 -5.79 1.13
CA PRO A 382 -12.20 -7.08 1.12
C PRO A 382 -11.43 -8.27 0.51
N THR A 383 -10.41 -8.00 -0.32
CA THR A 383 -9.47 -9.00 -0.84
C THR A 383 -8.71 -9.75 0.27
N PHE A 384 -8.56 -9.17 1.46
CA PHE A 384 -7.84 -9.80 2.57
C PHE A 384 -8.41 -11.18 2.98
N LEU A 385 -9.72 -11.39 2.78
CA LEU A 385 -10.38 -12.66 3.05
C LEU A 385 -9.77 -13.82 2.24
N ALA A 386 -9.25 -13.57 1.04
CA ALA A 386 -8.55 -14.58 0.24
C ALA A 386 -7.31 -15.14 0.98
N PHE A 387 -6.58 -14.30 1.71
CA PHE A 387 -5.44 -14.71 2.54
C PHE A 387 -5.89 -15.35 3.85
N ALA A 388 -7.01 -14.90 4.43
CA ALA A 388 -7.48 -15.37 5.73
C ALA A 388 -8.13 -16.77 5.71
N VAL A 389 -8.71 -17.21 4.59
CA VAL A 389 -9.43 -18.50 4.49
C VAL A 389 -8.58 -19.70 4.93
N VAL A 390 -7.35 -19.86 4.43
CA VAL A 390 -6.52 -21.05 4.74
C VAL A 390 -6.02 -21.06 6.19
N PRO A 391 -5.46 -19.97 6.75
CA PRO A 391 -5.11 -19.90 8.17
C PRO A 391 -6.30 -20.22 9.10
N LEU A 392 -7.48 -19.63 8.86
CA LEU A 392 -8.66 -19.84 9.68
C LEU A 392 -9.21 -21.27 9.57
N TYR A 393 -9.22 -21.86 8.37
CA TYR A 393 -9.60 -23.25 8.17
C TYR A 393 -8.72 -24.21 8.98
N LEU A 394 -7.40 -23.98 9.01
CA LEU A 394 -6.46 -24.86 9.71
C LEU A 394 -6.45 -24.65 11.23
N TRP A 395 -6.68 -23.41 11.67
CA TRP A 395 -6.97 -23.11 13.08
C TRP A 395 -8.20 -23.90 13.56
N GLY A 396 -9.35 -23.73 12.89
CA GLY A 396 -10.62 -24.35 13.30
C GLY A 396 -10.71 -25.87 13.11
N THR A 397 -9.96 -26.47 12.18
CA THR A 397 -10.01 -27.92 11.94
C THR A 397 -9.06 -28.75 12.80
N ARG A 398 -8.03 -28.15 13.41
CA ARG A 398 -7.06 -28.87 14.26
C ARG A 398 -7.48 -29.00 15.73
N GLY A 399 -8.32 -28.08 16.25
CA GLY A 399 -8.96 -28.23 17.56
C GLY A 399 -10.11 -29.24 17.57
N ALA A 400 -10.70 -29.52 16.40
CA ALA A 400 -11.88 -30.37 16.27
C ALA A 400 -11.54 -31.87 16.26
N THR A 401 -12.02 -32.62 17.25
CA THR A 401 -11.99 -34.10 17.25
C THR A 401 -12.72 -34.68 16.03
N ASN A 402 -13.81 -34.03 15.60
CA ASN A 402 -14.50 -34.26 14.33
C ASN A 402 -14.74 -32.91 13.61
N PRO A 403 -14.00 -32.59 12.53
CA PRO A 403 -14.20 -31.35 11.76
C PRO A 403 -15.45 -31.46 10.86
N GLY A 404 -16.62 -31.39 11.48
CA GLY A 404 -17.88 -31.12 10.81
C GLY A 404 -18.21 -29.61 10.83
N LEU A 405 -19.17 -29.19 10.00
CA LEU A 405 -19.60 -27.79 9.90
C LEU A 405 -19.95 -27.19 11.26
N LYS A 406 -20.62 -27.96 12.14
CA LYS A 406 -20.97 -27.55 13.53
C LYS A 406 -19.77 -27.24 14.42
N SER A 407 -18.61 -27.87 14.19
CA SER A 407 -17.38 -27.56 14.94
C SER A 407 -16.77 -26.26 14.42
N LEU A 408 -16.71 -26.08 13.10
CA LEU A 408 -16.18 -24.87 12.48
C LEU A 408 -17.01 -23.63 12.84
N THR A 409 -18.34 -23.75 12.89
CA THR A 409 -19.20 -22.65 13.36
C THR A 409 -18.95 -22.33 14.82
N ARG A 410 -18.73 -23.32 15.69
CA ARG A 410 -18.38 -23.08 17.11
C ARG A 410 -17.06 -22.31 17.24
N GLU A 411 -16.03 -22.69 16.49
CA GLU A 411 -14.74 -21.97 16.50
C GLU A 411 -14.89 -20.53 15.97
N ALA A 412 -15.70 -20.32 14.92
CA ALA A 412 -16.01 -18.99 14.41
C ALA A 412 -16.71 -18.08 15.44
N LEU A 413 -17.57 -18.64 16.31
CA LEU A 413 -18.19 -17.87 17.41
C LEU A 413 -17.15 -17.31 18.41
N VAL A 414 -16.02 -18.00 18.61
CA VAL A 414 -14.94 -17.54 19.53
C VAL A 414 -14.21 -16.31 18.98
N LEU A 415 -14.27 -16.07 17.67
CA LEU A 415 -13.69 -14.90 17.00
C LEU A 415 -14.59 -13.66 17.07
N LEU A 416 -15.90 -13.86 17.25
CA LEU A 416 -16.90 -12.78 17.17
C LEU A 416 -16.64 -11.60 18.11
N PRO A 417 -16.24 -11.75 19.39
CA PRO A 417 -16.08 -10.60 20.27
C PRO A 417 -14.99 -9.62 19.79
N GLY A 418 -13.82 -10.13 19.38
CA GLY A 418 -12.75 -9.31 18.84
C GLY A 418 -13.05 -8.78 17.44
N ALA A 419 -13.72 -9.57 16.61
CA ALA A 419 -14.20 -9.13 15.29
C ALA A 419 -15.23 -7.99 15.40
N ALA A 420 -16.18 -8.09 16.34
CA ALA A 420 -17.22 -7.10 16.59
C ALA A 420 -16.67 -5.82 17.24
N LEU A 421 -15.77 -5.95 18.21
CA LEU A 421 -15.07 -4.80 18.80
C LEU A 421 -14.30 -4.01 17.73
N THR A 422 -13.55 -4.73 16.88
CA THR A 422 -12.81 -4.09 15.78
C THR A 422 -13.75 -3.45 14.77
N ALA A 423 -14.83 -4.14 14.37
CA ALA A 423 -15.82 -3.58 13.46
C ALA A 423 -16.47 -2.32 14.03
N ALA A 424 -16.79 -2.30 15.32
CA ALA A 424 -17.36 -1.13 15.99
C ALA A 424 -16.40 0.06 15.99
N VAL A 425 -15.10 -0.15 16.25
CA VAL A 425 -14.07 0.90 16.17
C VAL A 425 -13.95 1.46 14.76
N PHE A 426 -13.86 0.60 13.74
CA PHE A 426 -13.75 1.03 12.34
C PHE A 426 -15.01 1.76 11.86
N VAL A 427 -16.21 1.23 12.13
CA VAL A 427 -17.47 1.89 11.79
C VAL A 427 -17.61 3.22 12.51
N ALA A 428 -17.23 3.33 13.79
CA ALA A 428 -17.27 4.59 14.52
C ALA A 428 -16.31 5.63 13.92
N ALA A 429 -15.07 5.24 13.62
CA ALA A 429 -14.06 6.11 13.01
C ALA A 429 -14.47 6.57 11.60
N ASP A 430 -14.88 5.64 10.74
CA ASP A 430 -15.34 5.94 9.38
C ASP A 430 -16.60 6.82 9.41
N SER A 431 -17.58 6.50 10.26
CA SER A 431 -18.81 7.32 10.38
C SER A 431 -18.47 8.73 10.83
N TRP A 432 -17.66 8.90 11.89
CA TRP A 432 -17.23 10.21 12.39
C TRP A 432 -16.51 11.05 11.32
N TYR A 433 -15.66 10.42 10.53
CA TYR A 433 -14.88 11.06 9.49
C TYR A 433 -15.71 11.50 8.28
N PHE A 434 -16.59 10.63 7.76
CA PHE A 434 -17.43 10.96 6.61
C PHE A 434 -18.63 11.84 6.98
N PHE A 435 -19.16 11.68 8.19
CA PHE A 435 -20.31 12.41 8.69
C PHE A 435 -20.14 12.75 10.17
N SER A 436 -19.78 14.00 10.46
CA SER A 436 -19.74 14.52 11.83
C SER A 436 -20.99 14.10 12.63
N PRO A 437 -20.86 13.54 13.86
CA PRO A 437 -22.02 13.03 14.61
C PRO A 437 -23.10 14.06 14.94
N ALA A 438 -22.76 15.35 14.88
CA ALA A 438 -23.69 16.47 15.01
C ALA A 438 -24.60 16.65 13.77
N THR A 439 -24.21 16.10 12.62
CA THR A 439 -24.83 16.35 11.31
C THR A 439 -25.60 15.13 10.78
N SER A 440 -25.19 13.90 11.13
CA SER A 440 -25.91 12.69 10.71
C SER A 440 -25.76 11.52 11.69
N ARG A 441 -26.75 10.61 11.65
CA ARG A 441 -26.72 9.29 12.31
C ARG A 441 -26.40 8.14 11.33
N THR A 442 -26.02 8.44 10.09
CA THR A 442 -25.66 7.43 9.08
C THR A 442 -24.42 6.67 9.51
N LEU A 443 -24.56 5.37 9.78
CA LEU A 443 -23.43 4.47 9.99
C LEU A 443 -22.77 4.12 8.66
N VAL A 444 -21.45 4.28 8.58
CA VAL A 444 -20.67 3.98 7.38
C VAL A 444 -20.04 2.59 7.50
N LEU A 445 -20.38 1.72 6.54
CA LEU A 445 -19.82 0.39 6.39
C LEU A 445 -18.97 0.34 5.12
N THR A 446 -17.77 0.91 5.18
CA THR A 446 -16.87 1.07 4.02
C THR A 446 -16.64 -0.22 3.22
N PRO A 447 -16.52 -1.45 3.80
CA PRO A 447 -16.35 -2.67 3.00
C PRO A 447 -17.60 -3.10 2.25
N VAL A 448 -18.79 -2.80 2.79
CA VAL A 448 -20.07 -3.09 2.13
C VAL A 448 -20.26 -2.13 0.96
N ASN A 449 -19.93 -0.85 1.13
CA ASN A 449 -19.94 0.14 0.07
C ASN A 449 -18.92 -0.21 -1.04
N PHE A 450 -17.72 -0.64 -0.67
CA PHE A 450 -16.69 -1.14 -1.60
C PHE A 450 -17.21 -2.34 -2.41
N LEU A 451 -17.81 -3.34 -1.75
CA LEU A 451 -18.36 -4.51 -2.43
C LEU A 451 -19.54 -4.12 -3.33
N HIS A 452 -20.43 -3.22 -2.90
CA HIS A 452 -21.53 -2.74 -3.73
C HIS A 452 -21.03 -2.05 -5.01
N TYR A 453 -20.00 -1.20 -4.89
CA TYR A 453 -19.35 -0.56 -6.03
C TYR A 453 -18.68 -1.59 -6.98
N ASN A 454 -17.90 -2.52 -6.43
CA ASN A 454 -17.07 -3.47 -7.18
C ASN A 454 -17.82 -4.75 -7.62
N LEU A 455 -19.11 -4.89 -7.30
CA LEU A 455 -19.97 -5.94 -7.84
C LEU A 455 -20.92 -5.41 -8.94
N ASN A 456 -20.97 -4.09 -9.16
CA ASN A 456 -21.75 -3.49 -10.24
C ASN A 456 -21.08 -3.74 -11.61
N PRO A 457 -21.72 -4.46 -12.56
CA PRO A 457 -21.16 -4.72 -13.88
C PRO A 457 -20.81 -3.46 -14.69
N GLN A 458 -21.52 -2.34 -14.47
CA GLN A 458 -21.26 -1.08 -15.15
C GLN A 458 -19.95 -0.42 -14.70
N ASN A 459 -19.60 -0.55 -13.42
CA ASN A 459 -18.31 -0.12 -12.90
C ASN A 459 -17.21 -1.06 -13.40
N LEU A 460 -17.46 -2.38 -13.34
CA LEU A 460 -16.52 -3.40 -13.84
C LEU A 460 -16.17 -3.24 -15.32
N ALA A 461 -17.10 -2.76 -16.17
CA ALA A 461 -16.83 -2.47 -17.57
C ALA A 461 -15.88 -1.26 -17.79
N ARG A 462 -15.68 -0.41 -16.77
CA ARG A 462 -14.73 0.71 -16.80
C ARG A 462 -13.34 0.33 -16.29
N HIS A 463 -13.24 -0.78 -15.56
CA HIS A 463 -11.95 -1.38 -15.18
C HIS A 463 -11.51 -2.35 -16.29
N GLY A 464 -10.21 -2.39 -16.58
CA GLY A 464 -9.70 -3.33 -17.58
C GLY A 464 -9.88 -4.78 -17.16
N THR A 465 -9.96 -5.67 -18.14
CA THR A 465 -10.14 -7.11 -17.90
C THR A 465 -8.87 -7.86 -18.24
N HIS A 466 -8.35 -8.60 -17.27
CA HIS A 466 -7.16 -9.42 -17.41
C HIS A 466 -7.56 -10.88 -17.66
N VAL A 467 -6.69 -11.63 -18.33
CA VAL A 467 -6.86 -13.09 -18.47
C VAL A 467 -6.79 -13.72 -17.08
N ARG A 468 -7.66 -14.70 -16.80
CA ARG A 468 -7.79 -15.30 -15.46
C ARG A 468 -6.50 -15.92 -14.89
N LEU A 469 -5.51 -16.18 -15.73
CA LEU A 469 -4.21 -16.75 -15.36
C LEU A 469 -3.11 -15.68 -15.15
N THR A 470 -3.40 -14.37 -15.24
CA THR A 470 -2.38 -13.31 -15.20
C THR A 470 -1.60 -13.34 -13.87
N HIS A 471 -2.28 -13.55 -12.74
CA HIS A 471 -1.62 -13.75 -11.44
C HIS A 471 -0.62 -14.92 -11.43
N LEU A 472 -0.94 -16.04 -12.08
CA LEU A 472 -0.11 -17.24 -12.08
C LEU A 472 1.01 -17.18 -13.13
N ALA A 473 0.70 -16.70 -14.33
CA ALA A 473 1.59 -16.77 -15.49
C ALA A 473 2.50 -15.53 -15.65
N VAL A 474 2.09 -14.38 -15.10
CA VAL A 474 2.82 -13.10 -15.24
C VAL A 474 3.21 -12.56 -13.87
N ASN A 475 2.24 -12.23 -13.02
CA ASN A 475 2.52 -11.44 -11.81
C ASN A 475 3.35 -12.21 -10.77
N GLY A 476 3.14 -13.52 -10.63
CA GLY A 476 3.97 -14.38 -9.78
C GLY A 476 5.45 -14.42 -10.22
N PHE A 477 5.70 -14.48 -11.52
CA PHE A 477 7.06 -14.39 -12.06
C PHE A 477 7.64 -12.98 -11.97
N LEU A 478 6.82 -11.94 -12.20
CA LEU A 478 7.24 -10.55 -12.09
C LEU A 478 7.72 -10.21 -10.69
N LEU A 479 6.98 -10.62 -9.65
CA LEU A 479 7.31 -10.32 -8.25
C LEU A 479 8.36 -11.25 -7.64
N PHE A 480 8.35 -12.54 -7.97
CA PHE A 480 9.13 -13.54 -7.24
C PHE A 480 10.07 -14.40 -8.10
N GLY A 481 10.01 -14.26 -9.43
CA GLY A 481 10.95 -14.87 -10.38
C GLY A 481 11.15 -16.37 -10.16
N VAL A 482 12.40 -16.76 -9.89
CA VAL A 482 12.80 -18.17 -9.67
C VAL A 482 12.09 -18.78 -8.45
N LEU A 483 11.75 -18.00 -7.42
CA LEU A 483 11.02 -18.52 -6.26
C LEU A 483 9.60 -18.96 -6.66
N HIS A 484 8.95 -18.22 -7.57
CA HIS A 484 7.65 -18.65 -8.11
C HIS A 484 7.76 -19.97 -8.90
N ALA A 485 8.81 -20.12 -9.72
CA ALA A 485 9.08 -21.37 -10.44
C ALA A 485 9.27 -22.56 -9.48
N GLN A 486 9.97 -22.36 -8.36
CA GLN A 486 10.13 -23.37 -7.30
C GLN A 486 8.80 -23.72 -6.62
N ALA A 487 7.93 -22.73 -6.38
CA ALA A 487 6.59 -22.99 -5.84
C ALA A 487 5.72 -23.80 -6.82
N LEU A 488 5.76 -23.49 -8.12
CA LEU A 488 5.08 -24.25 -9.16
C LEU A 488 5.61 -25.69 -9.24
N GLN A 489 6.94 -25.88 -9.23
CA GLN A 489 7.55 -27.21 -9.20
C GLN A 489 7.16 -28.00 -7.95
N ALA A 490 7.10 -27.33 -6.79
CA ALA A 490 6.68 -27.93 -5.53
C ALA A 490 5.20 -28.33 -5.52
N ALA A 491 4.32 -27.50 -6.08
CA ALA A 491 2.91 -27.82 -6.28
C ALA A 491 2.74 -29.03 -7.22
N TRP A 492 3.49 -29.08 -8.32
CA TRP A 492 3.46 -30.18 -9.27
C TRP A 492 3.92 -31.51 -8.65
N GLN A 493 5.02 -31.51 -7.90
CA GLN A 493 5.49 -32.68 -7.16
C GLN A 493 4.45 -33.17 -6.14
N GLN A 494 3.82 -32.25 -5.40
CA GLN A 494 2.76 -32.58 -4.44
C GLN A 494 1.51 -33.16 -5.13
N LEU A 495 1.13 -32.62 -6.29
CA LEU A 495 0.02 -33.12 -7.11
C LEU A 495 0.32 -34.52 -7.65
N GLN A 496 1.52 -34.77 -8.18
CA GLN A 496 1.94 -36.10 -8.66
C GLN A 496 1.89 -37.14 -7.52
N ALA A 497 2.42 -36.82 -6.34
CA ALA A 497 2.37 -37.69 -5.18
C ALA A 497 0.91 -37.96 -4.72
N GLY A 498 0.05 -36.93 -4.73
CA GLY A 498 -1.37 -37.07 -4.41
C GLY A 498 -2.14 -37.94 -5.41
N LEU A 499 -1.87 -37.79 -6.71
CA LEU A 499 -2.45 -38.62 -7.77
C LEU A 499 -2.00 -40.08 -7.67
N GLN A 500 -0.70 -40.34 -7.44
CA GLN A 500 -0.18 -41.69 -7.21
C GLN A 500 -0.83 -42.34 -5.98
N ALA A 501 -0.93 -41.62 -4.86
CA ALA A 501 -1.62 -42.08 -3.66
C ALA A 501 -3.12 -42.35 -3.90
N SER A 502 -3.78 -41.52 -4.71
CA SER A 502 -5.19 -41.69 -5.10
C SER A 502 -5.43 -42.90 -6.00
N LEU A 503 -4.50 -43.21 -6.91
CA LEU A 503 -4.55 -44.40 -7.74
C LEU A 503 -4.33 -45.68 -6.92
N GLN A 504 -3.46 -45.63 -5.90
CA GLN A 504 -3.16 -46.77 -5.03
C GLN A 504 -4.22 -47.05 -3.96
N MET A 505 -4.82 -46.02 -3.35
CA MET A 505 -5.77 -46.17 -2.22
C MET A 505 -7.25 -45.97 -2.59
N GLY A 506 -7.53 -45.52 -3.82
CA GLY A 506 -8.87 -45.14 -4.27
C GLY A 506 -9.26 -43.71 -3.87
N LEU A 507 -9.94 -43.00 -4.78
CA LEU A 507 -10.19 -41.56 -4.71
C LEU A 507 -10.83 -41.09 -3.39
N LEU A 508 -11.89 -41.75 -2.92
CA LEU A 508 -12.57 -41.42 -1.66
C LEU A 508 -11.66 -41.60 -0.43
N ARG A 509 -10.78 -42.60 -0.45
CA ARG A 509 -9.86 -42.89 0.66
C ARG A 509 -8.69 -41.92 0.69
N ALA A 510 -8.19 -41.51 -0.48
CA ALA A 510 -7.13 -40.51 -0.61
C ALA A 510 -7.62 -39.08 -0.28
N LEU A 511 -8.85 -38.71 -0.67
CA LEU A 511 -9.48 -37.46 -0.22
C LEU A 511 -9.68 -37.42 1.30
N GLY A 512 -9.94 -38.56 1.94
CA GLY A 512 -10.00 -38.69 3.40
C GLY A 512 -8.65 -38.73 4.11
N ALA A 513 -7.54 -38.94 3.38
CA ALA A 513 -6.21 -39.12 3.94
C ALA A 513 -5.58 -37.79 4.38
N ARG A 514 -5.90 -37.32 5.59
CA ARG A 514 -5.28 -36.13 6.21
C ARG A 514 -3.74 -36.20 6.25
N SER A 515 -3.16 -37.40 6.17
CA SER A 515 -1.71 -37.62 6.02
C SER A 515 -1.09 -36.93 4.80
N LEU A 516 -1.83 -36.78 3.70
CA LEU A 516 -1.32 -36.10 2.48
C LEU A 516 -1.24 -34.57 2.63
N LEU A 517 -2.04 -33.99 3.54
CA LEU A 517 -1.89 -32.60 4.00
C LEU A 517 -0.94 -32.48 5.21
N SER A 518 -0.38 -33.60 5.71
CA SER A 518 0.39 -33.64 6.97
C SER A 518 1.87 -33.26 6.83
N SER A 519 2.23 -32.42 5.84
CA SER A 519 3.58 -31.86 5.72
C SER A 519 3.59 -30.33 5.81
N PRO A 520 4.62 -29.70 6.40
CA PRO A 520 4.80 -28.25 6.38
C PRO A 520 4.80 -27.66 4.97
N ARG A 521 5.37 -28.40 4.00
CA ARG A 521 5.40 -28.03 2.57
C ARG A 521 4.00 -27.94 1.98
N SER A 522 3.13 -28.92 2.28
CA SER A 522 1.73 -28.93 1.84
C SER A 522 0.95 -27.72 2.38
N TYR A 523 1.21 -27.32 3.62
CA TYR A 523 0.61 -26.13 4.21
C TYR A 523 1.07 -24.83 3.53
N LEU A 524 2.39 -24.65 3.34
CA LEU A 524 2.95 -23.48 2.67
C LEU A 524 2.45 -23.36 1.22
N LEU A 525 2.29 -24.47 0.51
CA LEU A 525 1.66 -24.51 -0.82
C LEU A 525 0.20 -24.06 -0.79
N LEU A 526 -0.59 -24.47 0.20
CA LEU A 526 -1.97 -24.01 0.37
C LEU A 526 -2.04 -22.51 0.68
N LEU A 527 -1.18 -22.01 1.58
CA LEU A 527 -1.07 -20.58 1.89
C LEU A 527 -0.67 -19.73 0.68
N TYR A 528 0.10 -20.29 -0.26
CA TYR A 528 0.55 -19.59 -1.45
C TYR A 528 -0.50 -19.63 -2.57
N PHE A 529 -0.95 -20.83 -2.96
CA PHE A 529 -1.78 -21.00 -4.16
C PHE A 529 -3.27 -20.75 -3.96
N MET A 530 -3.84 -20.94 -2.76
CA MET A 530 -5.27 -20.68 -2.55
C MET A 530 -5.62 -19.19 -2.63
N PRO A 531 -4.91 -18.26 -1.97
CA PRO A 531 -5.22 -16.83 -2.12
C PRO A 531 -4.93 -16.35 -3.55
N LEU A 532 -3.87 -16.85 -4.20
CA LEU A 532 -3.58 -16.58 -5.61
C LEU A 532 -4.77 -16.98 -6.50
N ALA A 533 -5.32 -18.18 -6.33
CA ALA A 533 -6.47 -18.67 -7.09
C ALA A 533 -7.75 -17.86 -6.80
N LEU A 534 -8.01 -17.51 -5.54
CA LEU A 534 -9.16 -16.69 -5.15
C LEU A 534 -9.07 -15.26 -5.71
N LEU A 535 -7.89 -14.63 -5.67
CA LEU A 535 -7.66 -13.31 -6.29
C LEU A 535 -7.75 -13.38 -7.81
N SER A 536 -7.39 -14.53 -8.41
CA SER A 536 -7.57 -14.79 -9.85
C SER A 536 -9.03 -14.92 -10.30
N ALA A 537 -9.97 -15.11 -9.35
CA ALA A 537 -11.40 -15.08 -9.62
C ALA A 537 -11.94 -13.66 -9.84
N PHE A 538 -11.16 -12.60 -9.60
CA PHE A 538 -11.47 -11.23 -10.02
C PHE A 538 -10.92 -10.92 -11.41
N SER A 539 -11.62 -10.04 -12.14
CA SER A 539 -11.28 -9.68 -13.52
C SER A 539 -10.08 -8.71 -13.59
N HIS A 540 -9.85 -7.96 -12.52
CA HIS A 540 -8.73 -7.06 -12.35
C HIS A 540 -7.58 -7.81 -11.66
N GLN A 541 -6.39 -7.85 -12.26
CA GLN A 541 -5.26 -8.68 -11.80
C GLN A 541 -3.92 -7.95 -11.88
N GLU A 542 -3.73 -6.99 -10.98
CA GLU A 542 -2.46 -6.26 -10.82
C GLU A 542 -1.45 -7.08 -10.02
N ALA A 543 -0.16 -6.80 -10.20
CA ALA A 543 0.87 -7.56 -9.49
C ALA A 543 0.82 -7.35 -7.98
N ARG A 544 0.62 -6.11 -7.53
CA ARG A 544 0.62 -5.73 -6.10
C ARG A 544 -0.34 -6.54 -5.21
N PHE A 545 -1.42 -7.09 -5.75
CA PHE A 545 -2.34 -7.95 -4.98
C PHE A 545 -1.66 -9.21 -4.46
N LEU A 546 -0.56 -9.67 -5.08
CA LEU A 546 0.14 -10.88 -4.68
C LEU A 546 1.24 -10.64 -3.64
N ILE A 547 1.63 -9.39 -3.30
CA ILE A 547 2.76 -9.16 -2.37
C ILE A 547 2.63 -9.87 -1.00
N PRO A 548 1.43 -10.06 -0.40
CA PRO A 548 1.29 -10.84 0.84
C PRO A 548 1.79 -12.29 0.74
N LEU A 549 1.84 -12.86 -0.47
CA LEU A 549 2.33 -14.21 -0.71
C LEU A 549 3.85 -14.37 -0.55
N LEU A 550 4.60 -13.26 -0.40
CA LEU A 550 6.05 -13.32 -0.20
C LEU A 550 6.43 -14.11 1.06
N VAL A 551 5.68 -13.96 2.17
CA VAL A 551 5.97 -14.65 3.45
C VAL A 551 5.86 -16.18 3.33
N PRO A 552 4.74 -16.79 2.88
CA PRO A 552 4.70 -18.23 2.67
C PRO A 552 5.68 -18.70 1.58
N LEU A 553 6.02 -17.87 0.60
CA LEU A 553 6.96 -18.22 -0.46
C LEU A 553 8.41 -18.34 0.03
N VAL A 554 8.93 -17.35 0.78
CA VAL A 554 10.31 -17.43 1.29
C VAL A 554 10.48 -18.59 2.26
N LEU A 555 9.45 -18.91 3.04
CA LEU A 555 9.39 -20.08 3.92
C LEU A 555 9.40 -21.40 3.13
N LEU A 556 8.69 -21.48 2.00
CA LEU A 556 8.68 -22.64 1.11
C LEU A 556 10.05 -22.87 0.43
N CYS A 557 10.74 -21.79 0.06
CA CYS A 557 11.99 -21.81 -0.70
C CYS A 557 13.26 -21.87 0.17
N SER A 558 13.15 -21.98 1.49
CA SER A 558 14.29 -22.05 2.42
C SER A 558 14.25 -23.28 3.37
N PRO A 559 14.05 -24.51 2.87
CA PRO A 559 14.01 -25.71 3.71
C PRO A 559 15.32 -25.91 4.49
N GLN A 560 15.22 -26.42 5.73
CA GLN A 560 16.40 -26.57 6.63
C GLN A 560 17.53 -27.46 6.09
N THR A 561 17.24 -28.33 5.12
CA THR A 561 18.14 -29.38 4.64
C THR A 561 18.78 -29.10 3.27
N GLN A 562 18.43 -28.00 2.60
CA GLN A 562 18.95 -27.70 1.25
C GLN A 562 19.43 -26.25 1.13
N PRO A 563 20.56 -26.00 0.43
CA PRO A 563 20.95 -24.64 0.09
C PRO A 563 19.94 -24.05 -0.91
N VAL A 564 19.65 -22.76 -0.80
CA VAL A 564 18.89 -22.02 -1.82
C VAL A 564 19.61 -22.18 -3.18
N PRO A 565 19.00 -22.79 -4.19
CA PRO A 565 19.62 -22.93 -5.50
C PRO A 565 19.55 -21.59 -6.26
N TRP A 566 20.51 -21.39 -7.17
CA TRP A 566 20.57 -20.22 -8.07
C TRP A 566 20.62 -18.85 -7.35
N LYS A 567 21.34 -18.78 -6.22
CA LYS A 567 21.51 -17.55 -5.42
C LYS A 567 21.88 -16.32 -6.27
N GLY A 568 22.82 -16.46 -7.21
CA GLY A 568 23.23 -15.39 -8.12
C GLY A 568 22.06 -14.86 -8.98
N THR A 569 21.25 -15.77 -9.54
CA THR A 569 20.05 -15.42 -10.31
C THR A 569 18.99 -14.74 -9.45
N VAL A 570 18.79 -15.20 -8.20
CA VAL A 570 17.85 -14.57 -7.26
C VAL A 570 18.31 -13.17 -6.85
N VAL A 571 19.61 -12.98 -6.59
CA VAL A 571 20.19 -11.66 -6.28
C VAL A 571 20.08 -10.73 -7.49
N LEU A 572 20.45 -11.19 -8.69
CA LEU A 572 20.35 -10.39 -9.92
C LEU A 572 18.90 -10.00 -10.23
N PHE A 573 17.96 -10.93 -10.12
CA PHE A 573 16.54 -10.66 -10.32
C PHE A 573 16.02 -9.57 -9.36
N ASN A 574 16.37 -9.65 -8.08
CA ASN A 574 15.94 -8.65 -7.10
C ASN A 574 16.67 -7.31 -7.26
N ALA A 575 17.96 -7.31 -7.63
CA ALA A 575 18.68 -6.07 -7.94
C ALA A 575 18.07 -5.35 -9.16
N LEU A 576 17.74 -6.09 -10.22
CA LEU A 576 17.06 -5.54 -11.40
C LEU A 576 15.64 -5.07 -11.07
N GLY A 577 14.86 -5.84 -10.29
CA GLY A 577 13.53 -5.43 -9.84
C GLY A 577 13.55 -4.18 -8.95
N ALA A 578 14.52 -4.08 -8.04
CA ALA A 578 14.72 -2.91 -7.16
C ALA A 578 15.10 -1.67 -7.97
N PHE A 579 16.03 -1.79 -8.93
CA PHE A 579 16.40 -0.70 -9.82
C PHE A 579 15.24 -0.29 -10.74
N PHE A 580 14.52 -1.25 -11.32
CA PHE A 580 13.39 -0.98 -12.20
C PHE A 580 12.25 -0.27 -11.45
N PHE A 581 11.69 -0.88 -10.41
CA PHE A 581 10.52 -0.33 -9.72
C PHE A 581 10.86 0.76 -8.69
N GLY A 582 12.06 0.71 -8.10
CA GLY A 582 12.51 1.69 -7.10
C GLY A 582 13.17 2.94 -7.71
N CYS A 583 13.69 2.88 -8.94
CA CYS A 583 14.38 4.02 -9.57
C CYS A 583 13.81 4.41 -10.95
N LEU A 584 13.66 3.46 -11.89
CA LEU A 584 13.34 3.78 -13.29
C LEU A 584 11.85 4.06 -13.54
N HIS A 585 10.96 3.16 -13.10
CA HIS A 585 9.54 3.16 -13.42
C HIS A 585 8.89 4.44 -12.91
N GLN A 586 8.45 5.28 -13.85
CA GLN A 586 7.92 6.64 -13.63
C GLN A 586 8.85 7.54 -12.77
N GLY A 587 10.15 7.23 -12.74
CA GLY A 587 11.11 7.74 -11.75
C GLY A 587 11.27 9.26 -11.71
N GLY A 588 11.18 9.93 -12.86
CA GLY A 588 11.31 11.39 -12.92
C GLY A 588 10.13 12.15 -12.33
N LEU A 589 9.01 11.49 -12.00
CA LEU A 589 7.79 12.19 -11.60
C LEU A 589 7.90 12.82 -10.21
N VAL A 590 8.51 12.12 -9.24
CA VAL A 590 8.68 12.65 -7.88
C VAL A 590 9.76 13.76 -7.82
N PRO A 591 10.98 13.60 -8.38
CA PRO A 591 11.97 14.68 -8.44
C PRO A 591 11.52 15.84 -9.35
N GLY A 592 10.71 15.55 -10.37
CA GLY A 592 10.10 16.58 -11.23
C GLY A 592 9.07 17.44 -10.47
N LEU A 593 8.31 16.85 -9.55
CA LEU A 593 7.43 17.60 -8.64
C LEU A 593 8.22 18.44 -7.64
N GLU A 594 9.35 17.94 -7.11
CA GLU A 594 10.25 18.73 -6.25
C GLU A 594 10.87 19.92 -7.00
N TYR A 595 11.24 19.76 -8.28
CA TYR A 595 11.66 20.88 -9.13
C TYR A 595 10.51 21.87 -9.39
N LEU A 596 9.30 21.40 -9.68
CA LEU A 596 8.14 22.27 -9.94
C LEU A 596 7.69 23.02 -8.68
N GLU A 597 7.79 22.41 -7.50
CA GLU A 597 7.58 23.07 -6.21
C GLU A 597 8.49 24.30 -6.06
N GLN A 598 9.80 24.12 -6.27
CA GLN A 598 10.77 25.22 -6.23
C GLN A 598 10.48 26.31 -7.28
N VAL A 599 10.07 25.94 -8.50
CA VAL A 599 9.72 26.89 -9.57
C VAL A 599 8.47 27.70 -9.22
N VAL A 600 7.49 27.09 -8.57
CA VAL A 600 6.22 27.73 -8.22
C VAL A 600 6.34 28.65 -7.00
N HIS A 601 7.13 28.25 -5.98
CA HIS A 601 7.41 29.08 -4.81
C HIS A 601 8.45 30.17 -5.06
N ALA A 602 9.23 30.11 -6.15
CA ALA A 602 10.15 31.17 -6.55
C ALA A 602 9.44 32.28 -7.36
N PRO A 603 9.28 33.52 -6.82
CA PRO A 603 8.64 34.61 -7.54
C PRO A 603 9.52 35.11 -8.70
N VAL A 604 8.97 35.15 -9.91
CA VAL A 604 9.67 35.67 -11.11
C VAL A 604 9.89 37.18 -11.03
N LEU A 605 8.91 37.90 -10.49
CA LEU A 605 8.99 39.34 -10.24
C LEU A 605 8.28 39.64 -8.91
N PRO A 606 8.87 40.39 -7.96
CA PRO A 606 8.27 40.62 -6.63
C PRO A 606 6.90 41.34 -6.63
N THR A 607 6.53 41.96 -7.75
CA THR A 607 5.37 42.86 -7.87
C THR A 607 4.28 42.38 -8.82
N ALA A 608 4.46 41.25 -9.51
CA ALA A 608 3.49 40.70 -10.45
C ALA A 608 3.07 39.28 -10.00
N PRO A 609 1.80 39.06 -9.61
CA PRO A 609 1.38 37.74 -9.18
C PRO A 609 1.33 36.80 -10.41
N THR A 610 1.77 35.56 -10.23
CA THR A 610 2.00 34.63 -11.36
C THR A 610 1.04 33.44 -11.26
N HIS A 611 0.34 33.13 -12.35
CA HIS A 611 -0.47 31.93 -12.51
C HIS A 611 0.33 30.84 -13.22
N TYR A 612 0.39 29.66 -12.62
CA TYR A 612 1.11 28.50 -13.10
C TYR A 612 0.13 27.42 -13.57
N THR A 613 0.26 26.94 -14.80
CA THR A 613 -0.49 25.76 -15.26
C THR A 613 0.50 24.62 -15.47
N LEU A 614 0.36 23.54 -14.71
CA LEU A 614 1.23 22.37 -14.72
C LEU A 614 0.47 21.18 -15.35
N LEU A 615 0.73 20.93 -16.63
CA LEU A 615 0.02 19.92 -17.43
C LEU A 615 0.86 18.65 -17.57
N PHE A 616 0.33 17.54 -17.05
CA PHE A 616 0.97 16.22 -17.07
C PHE A 616 0.32 15.33 -18.15
N THR A 617 1.14 14.64 -18.94
CA THR A 617 0.67 13.78 -20.03
C THR A 617 1.56 12.54 -20.17
N HIS A 618 0.97 11.38 -20.45
CA HIS A 618 1.60 10.05 -20.54
C HIS A 618 2.42 9.61 -19.30
N THR A 619 2.27 10.29 -18.17
CA THR A 619 2.74 9.88 -16.84
C THR A 619 1.59 9.28 -16.02
N TYR A 620 1.92 8.73 -14.86
CA TYR A 620 0.93 8.59 -13.80
C TYR A 620 0.47 9.96 -13.25
N MET A 621 -0.71 9.97 -12.64
CA MET A 621 -1.30 11.15 -12.01
C MET A 621 -0.37 11.71 -10.92
N PRO A 622 0.02 12.99 -10.94
CA PRO A 622 0.94 13.56 -9.96
C PRO A 622 0.28 13.75 -8.58
N PRO A 623 0.92 13.34 -7.47
CA PRO A 623 0.50 13.73 -6.13
C PRO A 623 0.72 15.23 -5.92
N ARG A 624 -0.36 15.98 -5.69
CA ARG A 624 -0.33 17.44 -5.53
C ARG A 624 0.19 17.89 -4.18
N HIS A 625 0.03 17.07 -3.13
CA HIS A 625 0.53 17.43 -1.80
C HIS A 625 2.06 17.64 -1.76
N LEU A 626 2.81 17.05 -2.70
CA LEU A 626 4.26 17.26 -2.83
C LEU A 626 4.65 18.63 -3.41
N LEU A 627 3.70 19.39 -3.97
CA LEU A 627 3.93 20.78 -4.37
C LEU A 627 3.85 21.76 -3.17
N HIS A 628 3.44 21.26 -1.99
CA HIS A 628 3.34 22.03 -0.74
C HIS A 628 2.59 23.38 -0.90
N LEU A 629 1.50 23.38 -1.67
CA LEU A 629 0.75 24.60 -1.96
C LEU A 629 -0.29 24.88 -0.88
N PRO A 630 -0.48 26.15 -0.47
CA PRO A 630 -1.57 26.52 0.44
C PRO A 630 -2.92 26.29 -0.25
N GLY A 631 -3.89 25.69 0.46
CA GLY A 631 -5.13 25.14 -0.11
C GLY A 631 -5.94 26.07 -1.04
N LEU A 632 -6.81 26.91 -0.49
CA LEU A 632 -7.62 27.82 -1.32
C LEU A 632 -6.81 29.01 -1.82
N GLY A 633 -6.83 29.25 -3.14
CA GLY A 633 -6.31 30.46 -3.76
C GLY A 633 -4.85 30.41 -4.21
N ALA A 634 -4.17 29.26 -4.12
CA ALA A 634 -2.89 29.09 -4.81
C ALA A 634 -3.08 29.30 -6.33
N PRO A 635 -2.25 30.14 -6.99
CA PRO A 635 -2.39 30.45 -8.41
C PRO A 635 -1.74 29.34 -9.27
N VAL A 636 -2.12 28.09 -9.01
CA VAL A 636 -1.49 26.90 -9.59
C VAL A 636 -2.57 25.91 -10.00
N GLU A 637 -2.71 25.72 -11.31
CA GLU A 637 -3.61 24.74 -11.90
C GLU A 637 -2.83 23.48 -12.31
N VAL A 638 -3.03 22.38 -11.59
CA VAL A 638 -2.46 21.08 -11.98
C VAL A 638 -3.48 20.31 -12.83
N VAL A 639 -3.09 19.96 -14.05
CA VAL A 639 -3.92 19.28 -15.05
C VAL A 639 -3.31 17.91 -15.34
N ASP A 640 -4.06 16.83 -15.06
CA ASP A 640 -3.70 15.47 -15.49
C ASP A 640 -4.49 15.11 -16.74
N MET A 641 -3.80 14.82 -17.84
CA MET A 641 -4.40 14.38 -19.09
C MET A 641 -4.19 12.89 -19.38
N GLY A 642 -3.46 12.16 -18.53
CA GLY A 642 -3.07 10.77 -18.75
C GLY A 642 -2.50 10.52 -20.15
N GLY A 643 -2.71 9.31 -20.67
CA GLY A 643 -2.42 8.96 -22.08
C GLY A 643 -3.56 9.37 -23.03
N THR A 644 -3.74 10.68 -23.23
CA THR A 644 -4.61 11.24 -24.28
C THR A 644 -3.89 11.29 -25.64
N GLU A 645 -4.62 11.53 -26.73
CA GLU A 645 -4.04 11.62 -28.07
C GLU A 645 -3.44 13.01 -28.33
N ASP A 646 -2.37 13.09 -29.15
CA ASP A 646 -1.63 14.32 -29.48
C ASP A 646 -2.52 15.54 -29.80
N TRP A 647 -3.62 15.33 -30.53
CA TRP A 647 -4.52 16.43 -30.93
C TRP A 647 -5.32 17.00 -29.75
N VAL A 648 -5.68 16.17 -28.77
CA VAL A 648 -6.35 16.58 -27.53
C VAL A 648 -5.38 17.42 -26.70
N LEU A 649 -4.11 17.02 -26.63
CA LEU A 649 -3.04 17.80 -26.01
C LEU A 649 -2.92 19.18 -26.68
N CYS A 650 -2.80 19.24 -28.01
CA CYS A 650 -2.71 20.53 -28.69
C CYS A 650 -3.96 21.41 -28.53
N GLN A 651 -5.16 20.82 -28.47
CA GLN A 651 -6.40 21.55 -28.18
C GLN A 651 -6.43 22.08 -26.74
N ALA A 652 -5.99 21.28 -25.76
CA ALA A 652 -5.90 21.69 -24.37
C ALA A 652 -4.92 22.86 -24.19
N LEU A 653 -3.71 22.77 -24.75
CA LEU A 653 -2.72 23.85 -24.73
C LEU A 653 -3.29 25.16 -25.31
N LYS A 654 -3.96 25.09 -26.47
CA LYS A 654 -4.67 26.24 -27.08
C LYS A 654 -5.83 26.76 -26.24
N SER A 655 -6.46 25.93 -25.42
CA SER A 655 -7.48 26.36 -24.46
C SER A 655 -6.85 27.16 -23.32
N PHE A 656 -5.72 26.71 -22.77
CA PHE A 656 -5.03 27.39 -21.67
C PHE A 656 -4.42 28.73 -22.10
N THR A 657 -3.78 28.82 -23.28
CA THR A 657 -3.28 30.11 -23.80
C THR A 657 -4.37 31.11 -24.13
N ARG A 658 -5.60 30.64 -24.38
CA ARG A 658 -6.78 31.49 -24.65
C ARG A 658 -7.58 31.90 -23.42
N GLN A 659 -7.22 31.44 -22.22
CA GLN A 659 -7.88 31.92 -21.00
C GLN A 659 -7.63 33.42 -20.82
N SER A 660 -8.68 34.18 -20.54
CA SER A 660 -8.62 35.65 -20.39
C SER A 660 -7.67 36.11 -19.27
N ALA A 661 -7.40 35.25 -18.29
CA ALA A 661 -6.39 35.46 -17.25
C ALA A 661 -4.95 35.55 -17.80
N CYS A 662 -4.69 34.99 -18.99
CA CYS A 662 -3.36 34.87 -19.59
C CYS A 662 -3.15 35.70 -20.86
N GLN A 663 -4.20 36.30 -21.44
CA GLN A 663 -4.11 36.97 -22.74
C GLN A 663 -3.66 38.44 -22.71
N VAL A 664 -3.57 39.07 -21.53
CA VAL A 664 -3.32 40.51 -21.46
C VAL A 664 -1.85 40.79 -21.12
N ALA A 665 -1.11 41.30 -22.11
CA ALA A 665 0.13 42.02 -21.84
C ALA A 665 -0.21 43.29 -21.03
N GLY A 666 -0.01 43.22 -19.71
CA GLY A 666 -0.52 44.21 -18.74
C GLY A 666 -1.78 43.79 -17.97
N GLY A 667 -2.16 42.52 -18.00
CA GLY A 667 -3.17 41.95 -17.11
C GLY A 667 -2.70 41.85 -15.66
N PRO A 668 -3.59 41.58 -14.70
CA PRO A 668 -3.21 41.50 -13.30
C PRO A 668 -2.32 40.30 -12.95
N TRP A 669 -2.16 39.30 -13.83
CA TRP A 669 -1.35 38.09 -13.58
C TRP A 669 -0.42 37.78 -14.75
N LEU A 670 0.79 37.28 -14.45
CA LEU A 670 1.70 36.66 -15.41
C LEU A 670 1.36 35.17 -15.56
N CYS A 671 1.12 34.63 -16.75
CA CYS A 671 0.90 33.19 -16.92
C CYS A 671 2.17 32.43 -17.33
N ARG A 672 2.41 31.26 -16.73
CA ARG A 672 3.46 30.31 -17.13
C ARG A 672 2.89 28.91 -17.28
N LEU A 673 2.99 28.36 -18.47
CA LEU A 673 2.47 27.04 -18.84
C LEU A 673 3.62 26.03 -18.95
N PHE A 674 3.56 24.99 -18.15
CA PHE A 674 4.52 23.89 -18.13
C PHE A 674 3.88 22.59 -18.62
N VAL A 675 4.55 21.90 -19.54
CA VAL A 675 4.16 20.57 -20.02
C VAL A 675 5.16 19.54 -19.51
N VAL A 676 4.65 18.57 -18.75
CA VAL A 676 5.40 17.47 -18.16
C VAL A 676 5.10 16.20 -18.94
N THR A 677 6.10 15.69 -19.67
CA THR A 677 5.93 14.61 -20.65
C THR A 677 7.14 13.66 -20.66
N PRO A 678 6.95 12.33 -20.77
CA PRO A 678 8.04 11.39 -21.02
C PRO A 678 8.80 11.72 -22.31
N GLY A 679 10.11 11.45 -22.36
CA GLY A 679 10.90 11.64 -23.57
C GLY A 679 10.43 10.85 -24.80
N THR A 680 9.67 9.76 -24.59
CA THR A 680 9.01 9.00 -25.66
C THR A 680 7.87 9.75 -26.33
N THR A 681 7.23 10.69 -25.64
CA THR A 681 6.09 11.49 -26.12
C THR A 681 6.38 12.99 -26.25
N ARG A 682 7.60 13.45 -25.92
CA ARG A 682 8.10 14.83 -26.15
C ARG A 682 7.72 15.41 -27.53
N ARG A 683 7.88 14.60 -28.60
CA ARG A 683 7.54 15.00 -29.98
C ARG A 683 6.06 15.30 -30.22
N ALA A 684 5.15 14.87 -29.33
CA ALA A 684 3.74 15.27 -29.40
C ALA A 684 3.57 16.75 -29.04
N VAL A 685 4.34 17.25 -28.06
CA VAL A 685 4.34 18.68 -27.67
C VAL A 685 4.89 19.56 -28.79
N GLU A 686 5.97 19.12 -29.46
CA GLU A 686 6.57 19.83 -30.61
C GLU A 686 5.57 20.05 -31.76
N LYS A 687 4.70 19.07 -32.04
CA LYS A 687 3.66 19.20 -33.09
C LYS A 687 2.63 20.29 -32.79
N CYS A 688 2.43 20.64 -31.51
CA CYS A 688 1.44 21.64 -31.13
C CYS A 688 1.83 23.08 -31.52
N SER A 689 3.06 23.29 -32.04
CA SER A 689 3.53 24.56 -32.63
C SER A 689 3.61 25.74 -31.66
N PHE A 690 3.84 25.47 -30.36
CA PHE A 690 4.18 26.49 -29.37
C PHE A 690 5.72 26.65 -29.28
N PRO A 691 6.25 27.87 -29.15
CA PRO A 691 7.68 28.07 -28.91
C PRO A 691 8.07 27.54 -27.52
N PHE A 692 9.23 26.90 -27.42
CA PHE A 692 9.77 26.42 -26.15
C PHE A 692 10.69 27.49 -25.55
N LYS A 693 10.39 27.91 -24.32
CA LYS A 693 11.14 28.95 -23.59
C LYS A 693 12.26 28.35 -22.74
N ASN A 694 11.99 27.21 -22.09
CA ASN A 694 12.96 26.47 -21.30
C ASN A 694 12.57 24.99 -21.25
N GLU A 695 13.53 24.10 -21.01
CA GLU A 695 13.31 22.65 -20.87
C GLU A 695 14.24 22.06 -19.81
N THR A 696 13.65 21.40 -18.81
CA THR A 696 14.38 20.69 -17.75
C THR A 696 14.21 19.19 -17.92
N LEU A 697 15.34 18.46 -17.88
CA LEU A 697 15.42 17.00 -18.03
C LEU A 697 15.59 16.32 -16.68
N VAL A 698 14.62 15.50 -16.27
CA VAL A 698 14.66 14.74 -15.02
C VAL A 698 14.90 13.26 -15.33
N PHE A 699 16.10 12.78 -15.01
CA PHE A 699 16.53 11.38 -15.21
C PHE A 699 16.70 10.66 -13.86
N PRO A 700 16.35 9.37 -13.72
CA PRO A 700 15.74 8.51 -14.74
C PRO A 700 14.20 8.54 -14.73
N HIS A 701 13.58 8.33 -15.87
CA HIS A 701 12.14 8.10 -16.02
C HIS A 701 11.84 7.10 -17.14
N LEU A 702 11.17 6.00 -16.80
CA LEU A 702 10.64 5.03 -17.75
C LEU A 702 9.13 4.94 -17.59
N THR A 703 8.37 5.34 -18.62
CA THR A 703 6.93 5.09 -18.68
C THR A 703 6.65 3.73 -19.34
N LEU A 704 5.68 2.99 -18.82
CA LEU A 704 5.13 1.77 -19.44
C LEU A 704 3.80 2.01 -20.18
N GLU A 705 3.25 3.22 -20.09
CA GLU A 705 2.14 3.66 -20.94
C GLU A 705 2.62 3.74 -22.39
N ASP A 706 3.77 4.40 -22.60
CA ASP A 706 4.42 4.59 -23.90
C ASP A 706 5.91 4.19 -23.86
N PRO A 707 6.19 2.87 -23.78
CA PRO A 707 7.54 2.36 -23.58
C PRO A 707 8.45 2.68 -24.78
N PRO A 708 9.72 3.06 -24.52
CA PRO A 708 10.66 3.42 -25.57
C PRO A 708 10.96 2.23 -26.49
N ALA A 709 11.08 2.49 -27.79
CA ALA A 709 11.53 1.49 -28.74
C ALA A 709 12.96 1.03 -28.41
N LEU A 710 13.26 -0.26 -28.60
CA LEU A 710 14.60 -0.81 -28.32
C LEU A 710 15.69 -0.10 -29.15
N SER A 711 15.37 0.31 -30.38
CA SER A 711 16.24 1.13 -31.22
C SER A 711 16.54 2.52 -30.63
N SER A 712 15.58 3.16 -29.96
CA SER A 712 15.80 4.42 -29.23
C SER A 712 16.73 4.22 -28.04
N LEU A 713 16.60 3.13 -27.29
CA LEU A 713 17.47 2.78 -26.16
C LEU A 713 18.90 2.42 -26.57
N LEU A 714 19.10 1.98 -27.82
CA LEU A 714 20.42 1.72 -28.39
C LEU A 714 20.99 2.93 -29.18
N SER A 715 20.26 4.04 -29.25
CA SER A 715 20.69 5.27 -29.92
C SER A 715 21.50 6.19 -28.99
N GLY A 716 22.22 7.16 -29.54
CA GLY A 716 22.89 8.20 -28.74
C GLY A 716 21.93 9.04 -27.88
N ALA A 717 20.64 9.09 -28.23
CA ALA A 717 19.58 9.82 -27.52
C ALA A 717 18.82 8.96 -26.48
N TRP A 718 19.38 7.82 -26.06
CA TRP A 718 18.74 6.92 -25.08
C TRP A 718 18.38 7.62 -23.77
N ARG A 719 19.20 8.59 -23.32
CA ARG A 719 19.00 9.33 -22.07
C ARG A 719 17.76 10.22 -22.14
N ASP A 720 17.51 10.86 -23.27
CA ASP A 720 16.33 11.71 -23.48
C ASP A 720 15.06 10.85 -23.40
N HIS A 721 15.05 9.71 -24.10
CA HIS A 721 13.94 8.74 -24.04
C HIS A 721 13.72 8.11 -22.64
N LEU A 722 14.73 8.15 -21.77
CA LEU A 722 14.66 7.72 -20.37
C LEU A 722 14.65 8.91 -19.38
N SER A 723 14.21 10.08 -19.83
CA SER A 723 14.01 11.27 -18.99
C SER A 723 12.54 11.73 -19.02
N LEU A 724 12.14 12.40 -17.95
CA LEU A 724 10.92 13.20 -17.93
C LEU A 724 11.30 14.62 -18.35
N HIS A 725 10.61 15.15 -19.34
CA HIS A 725 10.79 16.50 -19.85
C HIS A 725 9.78 17.43 -19.17
N ILE A 726 10.27 18.56 -18.64
CA ILE A 726 9.46 19.65 -18.09
C ILE A 726 9.71 20.86 -18.98
N VAL A 727 8.77 21.14 -19.88
CA VAL A 727 8.90 22.17 -20.93
C VAL A 727 8.09 23.41 -20.53
N GLU A 728 8.73 24.56 -20.40
CA GLU A 728 8.05 25.87 -20.29
C GLU A 728 7.72 26.38 -21.70
N LEU A 729 6.43 26.60 -21.98
CA LEU A 729 5.98 27.16 -23.25
C LEU A 729 6.02 28.69 -23.23
N GLY A 730 6.36 29.28 -24.38
CA GLY A 730 6.20 30.70 -24.65
C GLY A 730 4.81 31.05 -25.20
N GLU A 731 4.62 32.33 -25.52
CA GLU A 731 3.39 32.84 -26.14
C GLU A 731 3.19 32.28 -27.57
N GLU A 732 1.93 32.07 -27.98
CA GLU A 732 1.59 31.55 -29.31
C GLU A 732 1.95 32.59 -30.40
N THR A 733 2.84 32.22 -31.33
CA THR A 733 3.35 33.07 -32.43
C THR A 733 2.48 33.08 -33.67
#